data_AF-A0A178MAG1-F1
#
_entry.id   AF-A0A178MAG1-F1
#
_cell.length_a   1.000
_cell.length_b   1.000
_cell.length_c   1.000
_cell.angle_alpha   90.00
_cell.angle_beta   90.00
_cell.angle_gamma   90.00
#
_symmetry.space_group_name_H-M   'P 1'
#
loop_
_entity.id
_entity.type
_entity.pdbx_description
1 polymer ?
#
loop_
_entity_poly.entity_id
_entity_poly.type
_entity_poly.pdbx_seq_one_letter_code
_entity_poly.pdbx_strand_id
1 'polypeptide(L)'
;MRTLTPLTEVAAIDEATRAALAAYWITSVEELVATARSSNTGLGSGLTALAQVLGRSEDEVRAMVMAALDVVPDASSFSVDVAMEPVGTGAIFDDLPEVDAAAFSPPVGLPGEVPPLATLPPPVSQGPRNTCVAFTIAAMVQTLSNDPTDLSEQFIYWISKDRDRIPGDVGTNPLVALRAVAELGVCREETWPYRPEPVDHTNPGHERPSEVAFREAKQRRITGVEQLPARDVNQIKAALAAGKPVLIGLMIGEHWTSSGQIRRIGRVRRALPGEQKLGGHAMCALGYRDDPAAPGGGYFIVRNSWGSDWANENPDGAGYCYVPYQLIYDEGLAALVATGVIIERPEVATPALGAAPSNTLAAILAEAQELRARLDALIERIGALAAGQPQPSAPVGAAPAAPEPTPPVVAGYSGPLILIANEQSAGELYPNGIDGRRGEPLLRIDAKTASDLAQRSEDPKELQTLHKTRTEAEEKHFGVVADVDQEDLAQARWALVVSATDDARIIEALWPLIEHRSQQQGIALPSIAFRPGETCAEWASRYADIRQPWEQRAPVLVCRPNERVNGWLARHGTMAGPVKPSQGVPFYLLIAARPGPLAPNDQAFISFNFQYELDIFWGVGRVCFTDERGQHRYADYAAYAQRLVDYERRKAGEIRLRREIVYFGTRHDLDKSTERSAAELVTPLAEWHDRGLPQRQGYSKRLLLANDATRSNFEQALREGNQPPAILFSATHGLGLPANDRELIPYQGALVTQDWTGFGGIKREHWFAAEDLPSTLSLEGMVVLLFACYGAGCPQQDEFIFDPNKGRPLIAPFTFVAQLPQQMLLRGALGVVGHVERAWTYGFSMDGARGQTQSFEDVIGRLVAGKRLGSATDQFNIIQAARSLTLAEELENIKFGKQPEPRELSTLWMARNDARNYMLLGDPAARLAL
;
A
#
# COMPACT_ATOMS: atom_id res chain seq x y z
N MET A 1 12.90 18.76 -17.10
CA MET A 1 14.19 18.09 -16.83
C MET A 1 14.78 18.73 -15.59
N ARG A 2 14.99 17.94 -14.54
CA ARG A 2 15.37 18.46 -13.23
C ARG A 2 16.89 18.59 -13.14
N THR A 3 17.39 19.77 -12.83
CA THR A 3 18.82 19.96 -12.53
C THR A 3 19.12 19.30 -11.18
N LEU A 4 20.09 18.39 -11.15
CA LEU A 4 20.58 17.79 -9.91
C LEU A 4 21.35 18.82 -9.09
N THR A 5 21.15 18.83 -7.78
CA THR A 5 21.77 19.76 -6.84
C THR A 5 23.18 19.28 -6.51
N PRO A 6 24.25 20.03 -6.84
CA PRO A 6 25.62 19.60 -6.59
C PRO A 6 25.91 19.41 -5.09
N LEU A 7 26.70 18.39 -4.73
CA LEU A 7 27.13 18.18 -3.33
C LEU A 7 27.97 19.34 -2.76
N THR A 8 28.47 20.25 -3.59
CA THR A 8 29.18 21.45 -3.14
C THR A 8 28.29 22.45 -2.41
N GLU A 9 26.97 22.36 -2.58
CA GLU A 9 25.99 23.20 -1.88
C GLU A 9 25.79 22.77 -0.41
N VAL A 10 26.27 21.59 -0.01
CA VAL A 10 26.12 21.05 1.34
C VAL A 10 27.41 21.29 2.14
N ALA A 11 27.40 22.30 3.00
CA ALA A 11 28.58 22.69 3.80
C ALA A 11 29.12 21.56 4.70
N ALA A 12 28.27 20.62 5.12
CA ALA A 12 28.65 19.47 5.93
C ALA A 12 29.46 18.40 5.15
N ILE A 13 29.52 18.50 3.83
CA ILE A 13 30.23 17.54 2.96
C ILE A 13 31.53 18.20 2.49
N ASP A 14 32.66 17.69 2.95
CA ASP A 14 33.98 18.20 2.56
C ASP A 14 34.45 17.65 1.19
N GLU A 15 35.55 18.19 0.67
CA GLU A 15 36.09 17.81 -0.64
C GLU A 15 36.53 16.35 -0.70
N ALA A 16 37.08 15.82 0.40
CA ALA A 16 37.50 14.42 0.46
C ALA A 16 36.29 13.47 0.39
N THR A 17 35.19 13.83 1.06
CA THR A 17 33.93 13.10 1.03
C THR A 17 33.30 13.16 -0.35
N ARG A 18 33.29 14.34 -0.99
CA ARG A 18 32.84 14.47 -2.39
C ARG A 18 33.65 13.60 -3.34
N ALA A 19 34.98 13.56 -3.20
CA ALA A 19 35.84 12.73 -4.04
C ALA A 19 35.55 11.23 -3.86
N ALA A 20 35.32 10.78 -2.62
CA ALA A 20 34.95 9.39 -2.33
C ALA A 20 33.58 9.01 -2.92
N LEU A 21 32.58 9.90 -2.80
CA LEU A 21 31.24 9.72 -3.40
C LEU A 21 31.28 9.74 -4.93
N ALA A 22 32.09 10.62 -5.52
CA ALA A 22 32.25 10.74 -6.98
C ALA A 22 32.82 9.46 -7.61
N ALA A 23 33.64 8.68 -6.89
CA ALA A 23 34.09 7.37 -7.36
C ALA A 23 32.95 6.35 -7.54
N TYR A 24 31.81 6.56 -6.88
CA TYR A 24 30.56 5.82 -7.03
C TYR A 24 29.54 6.57 -7.90
N TRP A 25 29.96 7.62 -8.60
CA TRP A 25 29.11 8.54 -9.36
C TRP A 25 28.00 9.22 -8.55
N ILE A 26 28.20 9.33 -7.23
CA ILE A 26 27.32 10.09 -6.34
C ILE A 26 27.90 11.51 -6.29
N THR A 27 27.32 12.38 -7.11
CA THR A 27 27.79 13.75 -7.36
C THR A 27 26.79 14.81 -6.95
N SER A 28 25.56 14.40 -6.68
CA SER A 28 24.47 15.27 -6.29
C SER A 28 23.86 14.89 -4.95
N VAL A 29 23.17 15.85 -4.34
CA VAL A 29 22.43 15.67 -3.09
C VAL A 29 21.36 14.59 -3.25
N GLU A 30 20.66 14.59 -4.38
CA GLU A 30 19.65 13.61 -4.74
C GLU A 30 20.21 12.19 -4.75
N GLU A 31 21.38 12.00 -5.38
CA GLU A 31 22.09 10.72 -5.45
C GLU A 31 22.50 10.24 -4.06
N LEU A 32 23.00 11.14 -3.21
CA LEU A 32 23.42 10.82 -1.85
C LEU A 32 22.23 10.39 -0.98
N VAL A 33 21.15 11.17 -0.97
CA VAL A 33 19.95 10.88 -0.20
C VAL A 33 19.31 9.58 -0.68
N ALA A 34 19.11 9.40 -1.98
CA ALA A 34 18.52 8.18 -2.54
C ALA A 34 19.34 6.93 -2.18
N THR A 35 20.67 7.06 -2.18
CA THR A 35 21.58 5.98 -1.77
C THR A 35 21.52 5.70 -0.28
N ALA A 36 21.46 6.73 0.57
CA ALA A 36 21.32 6.52 2.02
C ALA A 36 20.00 5.82 2.39
N ARG A 37 18.93 6.10 1.63
CA ARG A 37 17.58 5.54 1.82
C ARG A 37 17.39 4.13 1.29
N SER A 38 18.25 3.67 0.38
CA SER A 38 18.07 2.37 -0.26
C SER A 38 18.28 1.23 0.73
N SER A 39 17.64 0.09 0.49
CA SER A 39 17.98 -1.15 1.18
C SER A 39 19.40 -1.60 0.79
N ASN A 40 20.06 -2.30 1.70
CA ASN A 40 21.31 -3.00 1.42
C ASN A 40 21.23 -4.39 2.05
N THR A 41 21.24 -5.45 1.26
CA THR A 41 20.99 -6.81 1.76
C THR A 41 22.08 -7.28 2.72
N GLY A 42 23.34 -6.93 2.45
CA GLY A 42 24.49 -7.36 3.27
C GLY A 42 24.69 -6.55 4.55
N LEU A 43 24.32 -5.27 4.56
CA LEU A 43 24.58 -4.33 5.67
C LEU A 43 23.30 -3.76 6.31
N GLY A 44 22.12 -4.11 5.81
CA GLY A 44 20.82 -3.61 6.27
C GLY A 44 20.36 -2.35 5.55
N SER A 45 21.21 -1.32 5.46
CA SER A 45 20.86 -0.03 4.85
C SER A 45 21.95 0.55 3.95
N GLY A 46 21.55 1.36 2.98
CA GLY A 46 22.49 2.13 2.15
C GLY A 46 23.26 3.18 2.96
N LEU A 47 22.69 3.70 4.05
CA LEU A 47 23.40 4.56 5.01
C LEU A 47 24.62 3.86 5.62
N THR A 48 24.46 2.61 6.09
CA THR A 48 25.55 1.79 6.63
C THR A 48 26.63 1.54 5.56
N ALA A 49 26.21 1.28 4.33
CA ALA A 49 27.13 1.09 3.21
C ALA A 49 27.92 2.36 2.88
N LEU A 50 27.27 3.53 2.91
CA LEU A 50 27.93 4.83 2.75
C LEU A 50 28.90 5.11 3.89
N ALA A 51 28.54 4.81 5.14
CA ALA A 51 29.44 4.94 6.29
C ALA A 51 30.72 4.13 6.10
N GLN A 52 30.59 2.90 5.60
CA GLN A 52 31.75 2.06 5.26
C GLN A 52 32.58 2.64 4.10
N VAL A 53 31.95 3.12 3.02
CA VAL A 53 32.66 3.74 1.88
C VAL A 53 33.41 4.99 2.30
N LEU A 54 32.82 5.80 3.17
CA LEU A 54 33.39 7.06 3.64
C LEU A 54 34.40 6.88 4.77
N GLY A 55 34.48 5.68 5.37
CA GLY A 55 35.31 5.42 6.56
C GLY A 55 34.88 6.25 7.78
N ARG A 56 33.58 6.50 7.91
CA ARG A 56 32.97 7.34 8.96
C ARG A 56 31.93 6.53 9.75
N SER A 57 31.51 7.05 10.90
CA SER A 57 30.39 6.47 11.66
C SER A 57 29.05 6.69 10.94
N GLU A 58 28.07 5.82 11.19
CA GLU A 58 26.72 6.00 10.64
C GLU A 58 26.08 7.32 11.09
N ASP A 59 26.36 7.78 12.31
CA ASP A 59 25.83 9.05 12.82
C ASP A 59 26.40 10.26 12.07
N GLU A 60 27.69 10.23 11.73
CA GLU A 60 28.31 11.28 10.91
C GLU A 60 27.73 11.31 9.50
N VAL A 61 27.54 10.15 8.87
CA VAL A 61 26.93 10.07 7.54
C VAL A 61 25.45 10.47 7.60
N ARG A 62 24.72 10.08 8.66
CA ARG A 62 23.34 10.51 8.88
C ARG A 62 23.28 12.03 8.98
N ALA A 63 24.17 12.66 9.76
CA ALA A 63 24.24 14.11 9.85
C ALA A 63 24.51 14.79 8.50
N MET A 64 25.39 14.21 7.67
CA MET A 64 25.62 14.71 6.31
C MET A 64 24.38 14.59 5.43
N VAL A 65 23.69 13.45 5.46
CA VAL A 65 22.45 13.23 4.70
C VAL A 65 21.36 14.19 5.15
N MET A 66 21.20 14.40 6.46
CA MET A 66 20.28 15.40 7.03
C MET A 66 20.62 16.82 6.58
N ALA A 67 21.89 17.22 6.65
CA ALA A 67 22.33 18.53 6.16
C ALA A 67 22.14 18.67 4.64
N ALA A 68 22.28 17.59 3.89
CA ALA A 68 22.05 17.58 2.46
C ALA A 68 20.58 17.86 2.14
N LEU A 69 19.65 17.33 2.95
CA LEU A 69 18.21 17.57 2.82
C LEU A 69 17.78 19.00 3.06
N ASP A 70 18.46 19.75 3.93
CA ASP A 70 18.17 21.18 4.12
C ASP A 70 18.42 22.01 2.85
N VAL A 71 19.22 21.48 1.92
CA VAL A 71 19.59 22.07 0.65
C VAL A 71 18.81 21.45 -0.52
N VAL A 72 18.11 20.34 -0.28
CA VAL A 72 17.26 19.69 -1.28
C VAL A 72 16.08 20.62 -1.57
N PRO A 73 15.85 21.03 -2.85
CA PRO A 73 14.65 21.76 -3.20
C PRO A 73 13.40 20.96 -2.79
N ASP A 74 12.35 21.60 -2.24
CA ASP A 74 11.10 20.96 -1.77
C ASP A 74 10.51 19.94 -2.75
N ALA A 75 10.76 20.13 -4.04
CA ALA A 75 10.33 19.22 -5.09
C ALA A 75 11.06 17.86 -5.09
N SER A 76 12.16 17.65 -4.35
CA SER A 76 13.07 16.47 -4.43
C SER A 76 12.84 15.47 -3.30
N SER A 77 11.56 15.18 -3.05
CA SER A 77 11.15 14.12 -2.14
C SER A 77 11.57 12.77 -2.72
N PHE A 78 12.69 12.21 -2.29
CA PHE A 78 13.00 10.81 -2.58
C PHE A 78 12.15 9.94 -1.67
N SER A 79 10.87 9.77 -1.96
CA SER A 79 10.22 8.52 -1.61
C SER A 79 11.14 7.37 -1.95
N VAL A 80 11.21 6.38 -1.07
CA VAL A 80 11.76 5.08 -1.43
C VAL A 80 10.97 4.64 -2.67
N ASP A 81 11.59 4.73 -3.83
CA ASP A 81 10.92 4.41 -5.08
C ASP A 81 10.73 2.90 -5.11
N VAL A 82 9.47 2.47 -5.27
CA VAL A 82 9.00 1.10 -5.47
C VAL A 82 10.11 0.15 -5.89
N ALA A 83 10.47 -0.84 -5.07
CA ALA A 83 11.22 -1.97 -5.59
C ALA A 83 10.40 -2.52 -6.77
N MET A 84 10.95 -2.40 -7.98
CA MET A 84 10.26 -2.85 -9.19
C MET A 84 9.81 -4.31 -9.03
N GLU A 85 8.66 -4.65 -9.62
CA GLU A 85 8.31 -6.05 -9.95
C GLU A 85 9.58 -6.81 -10.37
N PRO A 86 9.78 -8.08 -9.94
CA PRO A 86 11.00 -8.82 -10.23
C PRO A 86 11.35 -8.67 -11.71
N VAL A 87 12.47 -8.01 -12.00
CA VAL A 87 12.96 -7.88 -13.37
C VAL A 87 13.83 -9.08 -13.70
N GLY A 88 13.60 -9.69 -14.85
CA GLY A 88 14.41 -10.82 -15.27
C GLY A 88 15.86 -10.42 -15.54
N THR A 89 16.77 -11.30 -15.14
CA THR A 89 18.20 -11.28 -15.48
C THR A 89 18.52 -12.55 -16.24
N GLY A 90 19.03 -12.45 -17.45
CA GLY A 90 19.08 -13.61 -18.35
C GLY A 90 20.26 -13.70 -19.28
N ALA A 91 21.31 -12.94 -19.03
CA ALA A 91 22.54 -13.05 -19.80
C ALA A 91 23.49 -14.03 -19.12
N ILE A 92 23.85 -15.10 -19.83
CA ILE A 92 24.78 -16.13 -19.37
C ILE A 92 26.11 -15.94 -20.11
N PHE A 93 27.20 -15.78 -19.35
CA PHE A 93 28.51 -15.39 -19.89
C PHE A 93 29.59 -16.49 -19.79
N ASP A 94 29.29 -17.62 -19.14
CA ASP A 94 30.27 -18.64 -18.73
C ASP A 94 31.12 -19.24 -19.88
N ASP A 95 30.57 -19.26 -21.09
CA ASP A 95 31.21 -19.87 -22.29
C ASP A 95 31.63 -18.84 -23.36
N LEU A 96 31.73 -17.55 -23.04
CA LEU A 96 32.23 -16.56 -24.00
C LEU A 96 33.75 -16.72 -24.21
N PRO A 97 34.24 -16.85 -25.46
CA PRO A 97 35.67 -16.90 -25.72
C PRO A 97 36.37 -15.64 -25.21
N GLU A 98 37.52 -15.79 -24.55
CA GLU A 98 38.36 -14.63 -24.24
C GLU A 98 38.93 -14.04 -25.53
N VAL A 99 38.78 -12.72 -25.68
CA VAL A 99 39.32 -11.96 -26.80
C VAL A 99 40.53 -11.18 -26.30
N ASP A 100 41.71 -11.50 -26.85
CA ASP A 100 42.94 -10.79 -26.51
C ASP A 100 42.87 -9.34 -27.02
N ALA A 101 42.88 -8.38 -26.09
CA ALA A 101 42.87 -6.97 -26.42
C ALA A 101 44.10 -6.54 -27.25
N ALA A 102 45.24 -7.25 -27.14
CA ALA A 102 46.43 -6.98 -27.93
C ALA A 102 46.25 -7.28 -29.42
N ALA A 103 45.22 -8.04 -29.79
CA ALA A 103 44.86 -8.29 -31.18
C ALA A 103 44.22 -7.07 -31.87
N PHE A 104 43.82 -6.04 -31.12
CA PHE A 104 43.17 -4.85 -31.64
C PHE A 104 44.12 -3.64 -31.61
N SER A 105 44.11 -2.84 -32.67
CA SER A 105 44.86 -1.59 -32.70
C SER A 105 44.12 -0.52 -31.89
N PRO A 106 44.83 0.30 -31.06
CA PRO A 106 44.22 1.39 -30.34
C PRO A 106 43.53 2.39 -31.30
N PRO A 107 42.23 2.66 -31.14
CA PRO A 107 41.54 3.63 -31.97
C PRO A 107 42.10 5.04 -31.75
N VAL A 108 42.25 5.81 -32.82
CA VAL A 108 42.73 7.20 -32.77
C VAL A 108 41.69 8.16 -33.34
N GLY A 109 41.59 9.36 -32.78
CA GLY A 109 40.71 10.42 -33.28
C GLY A 109 39.20 10.15 -33.10
N LEU A 110 38.82 9.40 -32.06
CA LEU A 110 37.41 9.21 -31.71
C LEU A 110 36.76 10.56 -31.32
N PRO A 111 35.51 10.83 -31.75
CA PRO A 111 34.79 12.03 -31.30
C PRO A 111 34.55 11.98 -29.78
N GLY A 112 34.35 13.14 -29.15
CA GLY A 112 34.04 13.22 -27.71
C GLY A 112 32.61 12.80 -27.38
N GLU A 113 31.74 12.68 -28.38
CA GLU A 113 30.34 12.28 -28.23
C GLU A 113 29.86 11.56 -29.50
N VAL A 114 29.05 10.52 -29.28
CA VAL A 114 28.18 9.92 -30.30
C VAL A 114 26.78 9.81 -29.68
N PRO A 115 25.77 10.55 -30.16
CA PRO A 115 24.40 10.42 -29.67
C PRO A 115 23.82 9.03 -30.02
N PRO A 116 22.65 8.65 -29.47
CA PRO A 116 21.99 7.39 -29.82
C PRO A 116 21.91 7.18 -31.35
N LEU A 117 22.42 6.04 -31.83
CA LEU A 117 22.54 5.71 -33.26
C LEU A 117 21.21 5.69 -34.02
N ALA A 118 20.08 5.48 -33.34
CA ALA A 118 18.75 5.47 -33.93
C ALA A 118 17.69 5.92 -32.91
N THR A 119 16.61 6.53 -33.42
CA THR A 119 15.41 6.83 -32.61
C THR A 119 14.50 5.61 -32.59
N LEU A 120 14.66 4.77 -31.57
CA LEU A 120 13.82 3.61 -31.35
C LEU A 120 12.53 4.01 -30.59
N PRO A 121 11.41 3.27 -30.76
CA PRO A 121 10.23 3.44 -29.92
C PRO A 121 10.58 3.26 -28.43
N PRO A 122 9.73 3.71 -27.48
CA PRO A 122 9.95 3.43 -26.06
C PRO A 122 10.21 1.93 -25.80
N PRO A 123 11.15 1.57 -24.91
CA PRO A 123 11.42 0.17 -24.63
C PRO A 123 10.21 -0.50 -24.00
N VAL A 124 9.89 -1.68 -24.52
CA VAL A 124 8.94 -2.62 -23.92
C VAL A 124 9.62 -3.35 -22.75
N SER A 125 8.82 -3.77 -21.77
CA SER A 125 9.33 -4.46 -20.59
C SER A 125 9.42 -5.96 -20.82
N GLN A 126 10.58 -6.54 -20.50
CA GLN A 126 10.77 -7.98 -20.49
C GLN A 126 9.98 -8.69 -19.38
N GLY A 127 9.48 -7.94 -18.38
CA GLY A 127 8.78 -8.48 -17.22
C GLY A 127 9.67 -9.39 -16.34
N PRO A 128 9.09 -10.40 -15.67
CA PRO A 128 9.83 -11.31 -14.78
C PRO A 128 10.69 -12.36 -15.51
N ARG A 129 10.62 -12.41 -16.85
CA ARG A 129 11.35 -13.42 -17.64
C ARG A 129 12.77 -13.00 -17.95
N ASN A 130 13.64 -14.00 -18.07
CA ASN A 130 15.08 -13.83 -18.24
C ASN A 130 15.47 -13.65 -19.72
N THR A 131 14.86 -12.67 -20.38
CA THR A 131 14.90 -12.50 -21.86
C THR A 131 15.70 -11.28 -22.34
N CYS A 132 16.40 -10.55 -21.47
CA CYS A 132 17.19 -9.34 -21.78
C CYS A 132 18.06 -9.42 -23.05
N VAL A 133 18.65 -10.59 -23.32
CA VAL A 133 19.45 -10.85 -24.53
C VAL A 133 18.62 -10.70 -25.81
N ALA A 134 17.39 -11.23 -25.81
CA ALA A 134 16.50 -11.15 -26.96
C ALA A 134 16.09 -9.70 -27.26
N PHE A 135 15.71 -8.95 -26.22
CA PHE A 135 15.38 -7.52 -26.32
C PHE A 135 16.57 -6.69 -26.82
N THR A 136 17.78 -7.00 -26.34
CA THR A 136 18.99 -6.32 -26.79
C THR A 136 19.24 -6.56 -28.27
N ILE A 137 19.12 -7.80 -28.74
CA ILE A 137 19.35 -8.15 -30.15
C ILE A 137 18.26 -7.54 -31.06
N ALA A 138 16.99 -7.52 -30.63
CA ALA A 138 15.93 -6.84 -31.35
C ALA A 138 16.27 -5.35 -31.55
N ALA A 139 16.70 -4.66 -30.50
CA ALA A 139 17.12 -3.27 -30.57
C ALA A 139 18.33 -3.06 -31.50
N MET A 140 19.31 -3.98 -31.50
CA MET A 140 20.45 -3.93 -32.43
C MET A 140 20.01 -4.06 -33.89
N VAL A 141 19.09 -4.98 -34.19
CA VAL A 141 18.55 -5.17 -35.55
C VAL A 141 17.80 -3.91 -36.01
N GLN A 142 16.93 -3.35 -35.17
CA GLN A 142 16.20 -2.11 -35.46
C GLN A 142 17.15 -0.91 -35.68
N THR A 143 18.21 -0.82 -34.88
CA THR A 143 19.22 0.24 -35.00
C THR A 143 19.98 0.14 -36.32
N LEU A 144 20.47 -1.05 -36.67
CA LEU A 144 21.22 -1.25 -37.92
C LEU A 144 20.37 -1.07 -39.17
N SER A 145 19.08 -1.42 -39.11
CA SER A 145 18.17 -1.32 -40.25
C SER A 145 17.59 0.07 -40.43
N ASN A 146 17.64 0.91 -39.38
CA ASN A 146 16.87 2.14 -39.26
C ASN A 146 15.37 1.91 -39.56
N ASP A 147 14.86 0.74 -39.16
CA ASP A 147 13.48 0.30 -39.34
C ASP A 147 12.81 0.20 -37.96
N PRO A 148 11.76 1.02 -37.69
CA PRO A 148 11.06 1.00 -36.41
C PRO A 148 10.09 -0.18 -36.27
N THR A 149 10.10 -1.13 -37.21
CA THR A 149 9.29 -2.35 -37.14
C THR A 149 9.52 -3.06 -35.81
N ASP A 150 8.43 -3.38 -35.13
CA ASP A 150 8.44 -4.12 -33.88
C ASP A 150 8.81 -5.59 -34.13
N LEU A 151 9.79 -6.10 -33.38
CA LEU A 151 10.43 -7.40 -33.64
C LEU A 151 10.16 -8.35 -32.49
N SER A 152 9.95 -9.63 -32.80
CA SER A 152 9.59 -10.62 -31.78
C SER A 152 10.78 -11.05 -30.91
N GLU A 153 10.84 -10.57 -29.68
CA GLU A 153 11.80 -11.06 -28.68
C GLU A 153 11.49 -12.50 -28.28
N GLN A 154 10.22 -12.92 -28.32
CA GLN A 154 9.83 -14.30 -28.07
C GLN A 154 10.45 -15.25 -29.10
N PHE A 155 10.47 -14.86 -30.37
CA PHE A 155 11.09 -15.65 -31.43
C PHE A 155 12.60 -15.75 -31.22
N ILE A 156 13.27 -14.63 -30.94
CA ILE A 156 14.72 -14.61 -30.65
C ILE A 156 15.03 -15.49 -29.45
N TYR A 157 14.26 -15.39 -28.37
CA TYR A 157 14.49 -16.21 -27.18
C TYR A 157 14.27 -17.69 -27.48
N TRP A 158 13.21 -18.06 -28.21
CA TRP A 158 12.95 -19.45 -28.58
C TRP A 158 14.09 -20.05 -29.41
N ILE A 159 14.55 -19.36 -30.47
CA ILE A 159 15.65 -19.88 -31.30
C ILE A 159 16.97 -19.96 -30.52
N SER A 160 17.14 -19.10 -29.51
CA SER A 160 18.32 -19.14 -28.64
C SER A 160 18.30 -20.38 -27.74
N LYS A 161 17.15 -20.67 -27.11
CA LYS A 161 16.97 -21.87 -26.27
C LYS A 161 17.03 -23.18 -27.06
N ASP A 162 16.57 -23.18 -28.31
CA ASP A 162 16.73 -24.33 -29.21
C ASP A 162 18.20 -24.61 -29.57
N ARG A 163 19.07 -23.58 -29.52
CA ARG A 163 20.49 -23.68 -29.83
C ARG A 163 21.35 -23.99 -28.62
N ASP A 164 21.15 -23.29 -27.50
CA ASP A 164 21.98 -23.45 -26.30
C ASP A 164 21.55 -24.66 -25.44
N ARG A 165 20.28 -25.09 -25.55
CA ARG A 165 19.68 -26.19 -24.76
C ARG A 165 19.82 -26.00 -23.25
N ILE A 166 19.97 -24.76 -22.78
CA ILE A 166 20.06 -24.45 -21.36
C ILE A 166 18.68 -24.68 -20.72
N PRO A 167 18.55 -25.57 -19.73
CA PRO A 167 17.26 -25.86 -19.10
C PRO A 167 16.79 -24.69 -18.23
N GLY A 168 15.46 -24.51 -18.13
CA GLY A 168 14.87 -23.47 -17.31
C GLY A 168 14.86 -22.08 -17.93
N ASP A 169 13.98 -21.23 -17.41
CA ASP A 169 13.96 -19.80 -17.73
C ASP A 169 15.05 -19.08 -16.92
N VAL A 170 16.31 -19.37 -17.22
CA VAL A 170 17.50 -18.78 -16.57
C VAL A 170 18.26 -17.83 -17.50
N GLY A 171 17.75 -17.63 -18.72
CA GLY A 171 18.41 -16.86 -19.75
C GLY A 171 19.05 -17.67 -20.87
N THR A 172 19.89 -16.98 -21.64
CA THR A 172 20.60 -17.50 -22.82
C THR A 172 21.99 -16.88 -22.93
N ASN A 173 22.87 -17.53 -23.69
CA ASN A 173 24.16 -16.96 -24.07
C ASN A 173 24.01 -15.90 -25.18
N PRO A 174 24.52 -14.66 -25.01
CA PRO A 174 24.39 -13.58 -26.01
C PRO A 174 25.02 -13.88 -27.38
N LEU A 175 26.17 -14.56 -27.41
CA LEU A 175 26.86 -14.91 -28.65
C LEU A 175 26.10 -15.99 -29.43
N VAL A 176 25.53 -16.98 -28.73
CA VAL A 176 24.68 -18.01 -29.34
C VAL A 176 23.43 -17.38 -29.95
N ALA A 177 22.77 -16.48 -29.20
CA ALA A 177 21.58 -15.78 -29.65
C ALA A 177 21.86 -14.92 -30.90
N LEU A 178 22.94 -14.14 -30.90
CA LEU A 178 23.34 -13.33 -32.06
C LEU A 178 23.64 -14.18 -33.30
N ARG A 179 24.32 -15.33 -33.13
CA ARG A 179 24.55 -16.29 -34.22
C ARG A 179 23.26 -16.92 -34.72
N ALA A 180 22.31 -17.22 -33.84
CA ALA A 180 21.01 -17.75 -34.21
C ALA A 180 20.21 -16.75 -35.06
N VAL A 181 20.23 -15.46 -34.70
CA VAL A 181 19.60 -14.39 -35.49
C VAL A 181 20.34 -14.14 -36.81
N ALA A 182 21.66 -14.32 -36.87
CA ALA A 182 22.38 -14.24 -38.14
C ALA A 182 21.98 -15.38 -39.11
N GLU A 183 21.73 -16.58 -38.59
CA GLU A 183 21.33 -17.73 -39.40
C GLU A 183 19.84 -17.69 -39.80
N LEU A 184 18.96 -17.51 -38.81
CA LEU A 184 17.51 -17.68 -38.95
C LEU A 184 16.74 -16.38 -39.11
N GLY A 185 17.29 -15.27 -38.61
CA GLY A 185 16.65 -13.96 -38.58
C GLY A 185 15.67 -13.75 -37.44
N VAL A 186 14.82 -12.74 -37.58
CA VAL A 186 13.79 -12.35 -36.60
C VAL A 186 12.51 -11.90 -37.29
N CYS A 187 11.36 -12.44 -36.84
CA CYS A 187 10.04 -12.07 -37.35
C CYS A 187 9.47 -10.84 -36.63
N ARG A 188 8.32 -10.34 -37.09
CA ARG A 188 7.64 -9.23 -36.42
C ARG A 188 6.99 -9.68 -35.12
N GLU A 189 6.86 -8.76 -34.18
CA GLU A 189 6.15 -8.98 -32.92
C GLU A 189 4.69 -9.40 -33.16
N GLU A 190 4.02 -8.77 -34.14
CA GLU A 190 2.67 -9.15 -34.59
C GLU A 190 2.55 -10.64 -35.01
N THR A 191 3.59 -11.20 -35.63
CA THR A 191 3.59 -12.58 -36.10
C THR A 191 3.82 -13.59 -34.98
N TRP A 192 4.61 -13.20 -33.96
CA TRP A 192 4.90 -14.06 -32.82
C TRP A 192 5.03 -13.23 -31.53
N PRO A 193 3.91 -12.93 -30.85
CA PRO A 193 3.91 -11.99 -29.74
C PRO A 193 4.68 -12.45 -28.50
N TYR A 194 5.26 -11.48 -27.79
CA TYR A 194 5.88 -11.65 -26.49
C TYR A 194 4.86 -12.05 -25.42
N ARG A 195 5.22 -13.06 -24.63
CA ARG A 195 4.41 -13.53 -23.49
C ARG A 195 5.22 -13.31 -22.21
N PRO A 196 4.94 -12.26 -21.42
CA PRO A 196 5.68 -11.97 -20.20
C PRO A 196 5.32 -12.92 -19.03
N GLU A 197 4.14 -13.56 -19.03
CA GLU A 197 3.68 -14.46 -17.97
C GLU A 197 2.84 -15.65 -18.47
N PRO A 198 2.81 -16.79 -17.76
CA PRO A 198 3.63 -17.11 -16.56
C PRO A 198 5.09 -17.49 -16.93
N VAL A 199 6.00 -17.43 -15.94
CA VAL A 199 7.36 -17.97 -16.08
C VAL A 199 7.29 -19.49 -16.15
N ASP A 200 7.63 -20.07 -17.30
CA ASP A 200 7.64 -21.51 -17.52
C ASP A 200 9.08 -22.07 -17.51
N HIS A 201 9.50 -22.61 -16.36
CA HIS A 201 10.81 -23.26 -16.25
C HIS A 201 10.88 -24.61 -16.99
N THR A 202 9.74 -25.23 -17.32
CA THR A 202 9.70 -26.50 -18.05
C THR A 202 9.86 -26.29 -19.56
N ASN A 203 9.31 -25.19 -20.07
CA ASN A 203 9.44 -24.79 -21.46
C ASN A 203 9.72 -23.28 -21.59
N PRO A 204 10.96 -22.83 -21.34
CA PRO A 204 11.29 -21.41 -21.25
C PRO A 204 11.13 -20.65 -22.57
N GLY A 205 11.23 -21.33 -23.72
CA GLY A 205 10.96 -20.74 -25.03
C GLY A 205 9.48 -20.62 -25.37
N HIS A 206 8.59 -21.21 -24.56
CA HIS A 206 7.19 -21.47 -24.87
C HIS A 206 7.02 -22.34 -26.15
N GLU A 207 5.87 -22.24 -26.81
CA GLU A 207 5.54 -23.01 -28.01
C GLU A 207 6.51 -22.71 -29.16
N ARG A 208 6.74 -23.71 -30.02
CA ARG A 208 7.55 -23.52 -31.24
C ARG A 208 6.89 -22.47 -32.15
N PRO A 209 7.66 -21.48 -32.66
CA PRO A 209 7.16 -20.52 -33.63
C PRO A 209 6.52 -21.16 -34.87
N SER A 210 5.51 -20.50 -35.41
CA SER A 210 4.83 -20.95 -36.62
C SER A 210 5.75 -20.95 -37.84
N GLU A 211 5.44 -21.74 -38.86
CA GLU A 211 6.18 -21.72 -40.14
C GLU A 211 6.10 -20.34 -40.84
N VAL A 212 5.06 -19.56 -40.55
CA VAL A 212 4.94 -18.17 -41.01
C VAL A 212 6.01 -17.31 -40.34
N ALA A 213 6.20 -17.44 -39.02
CA ALA A 213 7.25 -16.75 -38.29
C ALA A 213 8.64 -17.09 -38.83
N PHE A 214 8.95 -18.37 -39.07
CA PHE A 214 10.23 -18.76 -39.66
C PHE A 214 10.45 -18.22 -41.09
N ARG A 215 9.40 -18.13 -41.90
CA ARG A 215 9.51 -17.57 -43.26
C ARG A 215 9.72 -16.06 -43.22
N GLU A 216 9.03 -15.36 -42.33
CA GLU A 216 9.17 -13.93 -42.16
C GLU A 216 10.51 -13.56 -41.53
N ALA A 217 10.99 -14.34 -40.56
CA ALA A 217 12.27 -14.13 -39.89
C ALA A 217 13.43 -14.02 -40.88
N LYS A 218 13.36 -14.82 -41.95
CA LYS A 218 14.35 -14.82 -43.04
C LYS A 218 14.54 -13.47 -43.72
N GLN A 219 13.57 -12.56 -43.60
CA GLN A 219 13.61 -11.23 -44.20
C GLN A 219 14.46 -10.25 -43.39
N ARG A 220 14.78 -10.53 -42.11
CA ARG A 220 15.51 -9.62 -41.22
C ARG A 220 16.61 -10.39 -40.50
N ARG A 221 17.84 -10.29 -40.99
CA ARG A 221 18.97 -11.07 -40.44
C ARG A 221 20.20 -10.22 -40.23
N ILE A 222 20.96 -10.53 -39.19
CA ILE A 222 22.28 -9.94 -38.98
C ILE A 222 23.27 -10.59 -39.95
N THR A 223 24.17 -9.80 -40.55
CA THR A 223 25.16 -10.31 -41.53
C THR A 223 26.36 -10.97 -40.88
N GLY A 224 26.68 -10.60 -39.64
CA GLY A 224 27.83 -11.10 -38.92
C GLY A 224 27.88 -10.58 -37.48
N VAL A 225 28.67 -11.27 -36.67
CA VAL A 225 28.85 -10.99 -35.24
C VAL A 225 30.35 -10.89 -34.97
N GLU A 226 30.76 -9.81 -34.35
CA GLU A 226 32.14 -9.55 -33.94
C GLU A 226 32.18 -9.41 -32.42
N GLN A 227 33.15 -10.06 -31.77
CA GLN A 227 33.35 -9.98 -30.32
C GLN A 227 34.52 -9.05 -30.02
N LEU A 228 34.27 -8.01 -29.23
CA LEU A 228 35.27 -7.07 -28.77
C LEU A 228 35.80 -7.51 -27.39
N PRO A 229 36.98 -7.04 -26.97
CA PRO A 229 37.42 -7.16 -25.59
C PRO A 229 36.41 -6.46 -24.67
N ALA A 230 35.76 -7.22 -23.78
CA ALA A 230 34.59 -6.75 -23.02
C ALA A 230 34.84 -5.52 -22.14
N ARG A 231 36.11 -5.26 -21.78
CA ARG A 231 36.54 -4.18 -20.89
C ARG A 231 37.27 -3.04 -21.61
N ASP A 232 37.43 -3.13 -22.94
CA ASP A 232 38.10 -2.09 -23.72
C ASP A 232 37.10 -1.01 -24.17
N VAL A 233 37.03 0.05 -23.36
CA VAL A 233 36.17 1.22 -23.60
C VAL A 233 36.43 1.83 -24.97
N ASN A 234 37.68 1.90 -25.43
CA ASN A 234 38.01 2.56 -26.69
C ASN A 234 37.52 1.73 -27.89
N GLN A 235 37.60 0.40 -27.83
CA GLN A 235 37.06 -0.44 -28.91
C GLN A 235 35.53 -0.35 -29.00
N ILE A 236 34.85 -0.30 -27.85
CA ILE A 236 33.39 -0.09 -27.83
C ILE A 236 33.04 1.29 -28.41
N LYS A 237 33.77 2.35 -28.03
CA LYS A 237 33.61 3.69 -28.61
C LYS A 237 33.87 3.68 -30.13
N ALA A 238 34.87 2.94 -30.60
CA ALA A 238 35.17 2.84 -32.03
C ALA A 238 34.05 2.16 -32.82
N ALA A 239 33.45 1.09 -32.27
CA ALA A 239 32.30 0.43 -32.90
C ALA A 239 31.08 1.37 -32.99
N LEU A 240 30.78 2.10 -31.90
CA LEU A 240 29.69 3.08 -31.88
C LEU A 240 29.95 4.25 -32.83
N ALA A 241 31.17 4.78 -32.89
CA ALA A 241 31.56 5.84 -33.83
C ALA A 241 31.47 5.38 -35.29
N ALA A 242 31.59 4.07 -35.55
CA ALA A 242 31.38 3.47 -36.86
C ALA A 242 29.90 3.17 -37.17
N GLY A 243 28.96 3.60 -36.32
CA GLY A 243 27.52 3.40 -36.50
C GLY A 243 27.03 1.99 -36.19
N LYS A 244 27.79 1.21 -35.40
CA LYS A 244 27.41 -0.16 -35.04
C LYS A 244 26.94 -0.22 -33.58
N PRO A 245 25.72 -0.70 -33.28
CA PRO A 245 25.27 -0.91 -31.90
C PRO A 245 26.06 -2.05 -31.25
N VAL A 246 26.26 -1.96 -29.94
CA VAL A 246 27.06 -2.93 -29.18
C VAL A 246 26.20 -3.52 -28.06
N LEU A 247 26.07 -4.85 -28.01
CA LEU A 247 25.55 -5.53 -26.84
C LEU A 247 26.62 -5.51 -25.76
N ILE A 248 26.32 -4.90 -24.62
CA ILE A 248 27.16 -4.91 -23.43
C ILE A 248 26.57 -5.85 -22.38
N GLY A 249 27.44 -6.60 -21.70
CA GLY A 249 27.08 -7.51 -20.62
C GLY A 249 27.68 -7.08 -19.29
N LEU A 250 26.84 -7.01 -18.25
CA LEU A 250 27.23 -6.65 -16.88
C LEU A 250 26.53 -7.56 -15.85
N MET A 251 27.12 -7.65 -14.65
CA MET A 251 26.35 -8.08 -13.48
C MET A 251 25.55 -6.89 -12.96
N ILE A 252 24.25 -7.06 -12.77
CA ILE A 252 23.45 -6.04 -12.09
C ILE A 252 23.38 -6.34 -10.59
N GLY A 253 23.33 -5.27 -9.81
CA GLY A 253 23.15 -5.33 -8.36
C GLY A 253 21.76 -4.86 -7.95
N GLU A 254 21.38 -5.13 -6.70
CA GLU A 254 20.10 -4.73 -6.13
C GLU A 254 19.84 -3.22 -6.24
N HIS A 255 20.89 -2.38 -6.22
CA HIS A 255 20.76 -0.93 -6.36
C HIS A 255 20.15 -0.49 -7.68
N TRP A 256 20.19 -1.31 -8.73
CA TRP A 256 19.56 -0.99 -10.02
C TRP A 256 18.02 -0.95 -9.91
N THR A 257 17.46 -1.66 -8.93
CA THR A 257 16.03 -1.77 -8.67
C THR A 257 15.61 -1.16 -7.34
N SER A 258 16.52 -1.01 -6.38
CA SER A 258 16.24 -0.45 -5.04
C SER A 258 16.65 1.03 -4.89
N SER A 259 17.44 1.59 -5.81
CA SER A 259 17.80 3.01 -5.80
C SER A 259 16.83 3.82 -6.65
N GLY A 260 16.10 4.73 -6.00
CA GLY A 260 15.13 5.58 -6.69
C GLY A 260 15.75 6.53 -7.73
N GLN A 261 16.94 7.06 -7.45
CA GLN A 261 17.65 7.87 -8.43
C GLN A 261 17.99 7.05 -9.69
N ILE A 262 18.51 5.83 -9.54
CA ILE A 262 18.84 4.99 -10.71
C ILE A 262 17.56 4.67 -11.50
N ARG A 263 16.45 4.38 -10.80
CA ARG A 263 15.16 4.12 -11.43
C ARG A 263 14.56 5.33 -12.15
N ARG A 264 14.86 6.56 -11.76
CA ARG A 264 14.30 7.76 -12.41
C ARG A 264 15.17 8.27 -13.54
N ILE A 265 16.49 8.34 -13.35
CA ILE A 265 17.39 8.96 -14.32
C ILE A 265 18.34 7.99 -15.02
N GLY A 266 18.41 6.73 -14.59
CA GLY A 266 19.21 5.71 -15.25
C GLY A 266 20.72 5.90 -15.14
N ARG A 267 21.25 6.70 -14.20
CA ARG A 267 22.70 6.80 -13.97
C ARG A 267 23.18 5.63 -13.13
N VAL A 268 23.66 4.56 -13.76
CA VAL A 268 24.06 3.36 -13.03
C VAL A 268 25.45 3.54 -12.41
N ARG A 269 25.61 3.09 -11.16
CA ARG A 269 26.88 3.10 -10.45
C ARG A 269 27.39 1.69 -10.16
N ARG A 270 28.67 1.59 -9.78
CA ARG A 270 29.22 0.38 -9.15
C ARG A 270 28.50 0.07 -7.84
N ALA A 271 28.51 -1.21 -7.45
CA ALA A 271 27.90 -1.67 -6.22
C ALA A 271 28.63 -1.10 -4.98
N LEU A 272 27.88 -0.65 -3.98
CA LEU A 272 28.38 -0.36 -2.65
C LEU A 272 28.68 -1.67 -1.88
N PRO A 273 29.50 -1.63 -0.82
CA PRO A 273 29.69 -2.77 0.06
C PRO A 273 28.34 -3.33 0.55
N GLY A 274 28.21 -4.66 0.54
CA GLY A 274 26.99 -5.36 0.99
C GLY A 274 25.87 -5.45 -0.04
N GLU A 275 25.93 -4.71 -1.16
CA GLU A 275 24.87 -4.79 -2.17
C GLU A 275 24.88 -6.16 -2.88
N GLN A 276 23.71 -6.80 -2.93
CA GLN A 276 23.56 -8.12 -3.54
C GLN A 276 23.67 -8.05 -5.07
N LYS A 277 24.39 -9.01 -5.66
CA LYS A 277 24.38 -9.27 -7.11
C LYS A 277 23.12 -10.07 -7.46
N LEU A 278 22.33 -9.58 -8.41
CA LEU A 278 21.09 -10.24 -8.82
C LEU A 278 21.31 -11.24 -9.95
N GLY A 279 22.07 -10.86 -10.97
CA GLY A 279 22.33 -11.73 -12.12
C GLY A 279 23.00 -11.02 -13.29
N GLY A 280 23.26 -11.78 -14.35
CA GLY A 280 23.83 -11.26 -15.60
C GLY A 280 22.76 -10.59 -16.45
N HIS A 281 23.07 -9.40 -16.98
CA HIS A 281 22.16 -8.61 -17.80
C HIS A 281 22.84 -8.14 -19.10
N ALA A 282 22.09 -8.18 -20.19
CA ALA A 282 22.52 -7.70 -21.50
C ALA A 282 21.71 -6.46 -21.88
N MET A 283 22.38 -5.45 -22.42
CA MET A 283 21.77 -4.19 -22.84
C MET A 283 22.40 -3.67 -24.14
N CYS A 284 21.70 -2.80 -24.86
CA CYS A 284 22.15 -2.26 -26.14
C CYS A 284 22.82 -0.89 -25.96
N ALA A 285 24.13 -0.80 -26.09
CA ALA A 285 24.84 0.47 -26.18
C ALA A 285 24.61 1.09 -27.56
N LEU A 286 24.13 2.34 -27.56
CA LEU A 286 23.72 3.09 -28.74
C LEU A 286 24.48 4.41 -28.89
N GLY A 287 25.30 4.80 -27.93
CA GLY A 287 26.05 6.05 -27.98
C GLY A 287 27.00 6.18 -26.81
N TYR A 288 27.72 7.29 -26.74
CA TYR A 288 28.59 7.63 -25.61
C TYR A 288 28.84 9.13 -25.52
N ARG A 289 29.21 9.60 -24.32
CA ARG A 289 29.70 10.96 -24.09
C ARG A 289 30.90 10.94 -23.16
N ASP A 290 31.94 11.68 -23.53
CA ASP A 290 33.06 12.00 -22.65
C ASP A 290 32.60 13.08 -21.65
N ASP A 291 32.79 12.79 -20.36
CA ASP A 291 32.38 13.63 -19.24
C ASP A 291 33.40 13.45 -18.10
N PRO A 292 34.26 14.45 -17.83
CA PRO A 292 35.25 14.38 -16.76
C PRO A 292 34.66 14.17 -15.36
N ALA A 293 33.37 14.48 -15.15
CA ALA A 293 32.68 14.25 -13.88
C ALA A 293 32.17 12.81 -13.71
N ALA A 294 32.16 12.00 -14.79
CA ALA A 294 31.79 10.60 -14.75
C ALA A 294 33.00 9.70 -14.45
N PRO A 295 32.84 8.63 -13.65
CA PRO A 295 33.91 7.68 -13.39
C PRO A 295 34.49 7.09 -14.69
N GLY A 296 35.81 7.26 -14.87
CA GLY A 296 36.51 6.82 -16.08
C GLY A 296 36.49 7.84 -17.23
N GLY A 297 35.98 9.06 -17.00
CA GLY A 297 36.02 10.18 -17.94
C GLY A 297 34.89 10.21 -18.97
N GLY A 298 33.82 9.43 -18.77
CA GLY A 298 32.63 9.43 -19.61
C GLY A 298 31.70 8.24 -19.34
N TYR A 299 30.65 8.13 -20.14
CA TYR A 299 29.65 7.07 -20.04
C TYR A 299 29.10 6.65 -21.40
N PHE A 300 28.63 5.40 -21.48
CA PHE A 300 27.85 4.89 -22.61
C PHE A 300 26.37 5.19 -22.41
N ILE A 301 25.69 5.53 -23.50
CA ILE A 301 24.22 5.67 -23.56
C ILE A 301 23.65 4.33 -24.00
N VAL A 302 22.86 3.72 -23.12
CA VAL A 302 22.49 2.31 -23.19
C VAL A 302 20.98 2.18 -23.08
N ARG A 303 20.38 1.43 -23.99
CA ARG A 303 18.96 1.09 -23.94
C ARG A 303 18.75 -0.19 -23.12
N ASN A 304 17.93 -0.08 -22.07
CA ASN A 304 17.54 -1.20 -21.22
C ASN A 304 16.19 -1.82 -21.68
N SER A 305 15.81 -2.95 -21.10
CA SER A 305 14.62 -3.76 -21.47
C SER A 305 13.59 -3.87 -20.34
N TRP A 306 13.50 -2.86 -19.47
CA TRP A 306 12.62 -2.85 -18.29
C TRP A 306 11.40 -1.93 -18.43
N GLY A 307 11.05 -1.55 -19.66
CA GLY A 307 9.94 -0.65 -19.92
C GLY A 307 10.33 0.83 -19.83
N SER A 308 9.41 1.70 -20.27
CA SER A 308 9.56 3.16 -20.23
C SER A 308 9.35 3.78 -18.85
N ASP A 309 8.80 3.02 -17.89
CA ASP A 309 8.62 3.48 -16.52
C ASP A 309 9.96 3.50 -15.76
N TRP A 310 10.93 2.69 -16.20
CA TRP A 310 12.29 2.75 -15.71
C TRP A 310 13.08 3.83 -16.45
N ALA A 311 13.89 4.58 -15.72
CA ALA A 311 14.65 5.73 -16.17
C ALA A 311 13.82 6.73 -16.99
N ASN A 312 12.57 6.96 -16.58
CA ASN A 312 11.59 7.79 -17.29
C ASN A 312 11.99 9.28 -17.42
N GLU A 313 12.89 9.76 -16.55
CA GLU A 313 13.44 11.12 -16.57
C GLU A 313 14.81 11.20 -17.25
N ASN A 314 15.29 10.11 -17.87
CA ASN A 314 16.59 10.12 -18.55
C ASN A 314 16.60 11.10 -19.75
N PRO A 315 17.63 11.95 -19.88
CA PRO A 315 17.77 12.93 -20.97
C PRO A 315 17.67 12.36 -22.39
N ASP A 316 18.17 11.15 -22.62
CA ASP A 316 18.23 10.52 -23.94
C ASP A 316 16.98 9.70 -24.26
N GLY A 317 16.05 9.58 -23.31
CA GLY A 317 14.76 8.94 -23.46
C GLY A 317 14.44 7.96 -22.33
N ALA A 318 13.14 7.77 -22.09
CA ALA A 318 12.65 6.80 -21.12
C ALA A 318 13.20 5.39 -21.39
N GLY A 319 13.64 4.69 -20.34
CA GLY A 319 14.23 3.35 -20.41
C GLY A 319 15.68 3.29 -20.90
N TYR A 320 16.33 4.45 -21.08
CA TYR A 320 17.77 4.53 -21.29
C TYR A 320 18.51 4.68 -19.97
N CYS A 321 19.74 4.21 -19.94
CA CYS A 321 20.67 4.40 -18.83
C CYS A 321 22.04 4.82 -19.30
N TYR A 322 22.80 5.36 -18.36
CA TYR A 322 24.18 5.74 -18.53
C TYR A 322 25.06 4.81 -17.73
N VAL A 323 25.99 4.17 -18.43
CA VAL A 323 26.95 3.22 -17.85
C VAL A 323 28.34 3.86 -17.90
N PRO A 324 28.96 4.21 -16.75
CA PRO A 324 30.29 4.81 -16.71
C PRO A 324 31.35 3.94 -17.37
N TYR A 325 32.34 4.57 -18.00
CA TYR A 325 33.50 3.89 -18.59
C TYR A 325 34.25 3.04 -17.56
N GLN A 326 34.38 3.54 -16.33
CA GLN A 326 35.02 2.80 -15.25
C GLN A 326 34.29 1.49 -14.93
N LEU A 327 32.94 1.49 -14.97
CA LEU A 327 32.16 0.29 -14.67
C LEU A 327 32.36 -0.79 -15.76
N ILE A 328 32.46 -0.39 -17.03
CA ILE A 328 32.79 -1.31 -18.12
C ILE A 328 34.22 -1.84 -17.98
N TYR A 329 35.18 -0.99 -17.65
CA TYR A 329 36.56 -1.38 -17.46
C TYR A 329 36.73 -2.39 -16.32
N ASP A 330 36.05 -2.17 -15.19
CA ASP A 330 36.15 -3.01 -14.00
C ASP A 330 35.35 -4.32 -14.14
N GLU A 331 34.12 -4.23 -14.65
CA GLU A 331 33.09 -5.29 -14.52
C GLU A 331 32.51 -5.77 -15.86
N GLY A 332 32.96 -5.28 -17.00
CA GLY A 332 32.50 -5.72 -18.32
C GLY A 332 32.66 -7.23 -18.53
N LEU A 333 31.58 -7.90 -18.94
CA LEU A 333 31.51 -9.35 -19.18
C LEU A 333 31.35 -9.70 -20.66
N ALA A 334 30.71 -8.84 -21.45
CA ALA A 334 30.55 -9.04 -22.89
C ALA A 334 30.54 -7.71 -23.63
N ALA A 335 31.12 -7.70 -24.83
CA ALA A 335 30.95 -6.66 -25.84
C ALA A 335 30.83 -7.32 -27.22
N LEU A 336 29.62 -7.32 -27.79
CA LEU A 336 29.31 -8.00 -29.05
C LEU A 336 28.72 -7.00 -30.04
N VAL A 337 29.25 -7.00 -31.26
CA VAL A 337 28.87 -6.08 -32.33
C VAL A 337 28.13 -6.87 -33.41
N ALA A 338 26.97 -6.38 -33.82
CA ALA A 338 26.33 -6.82 -35.06
C ALA A 338 26.92 -6.01 -36.23
N THR A 339 27.54 -6.68 -37.19
CA THR A 339 28.34 -6.00 -38.24
C THR A 339 27.51 -5.40 -39.37
N GLY A 340 26.21 -5.75 -39.45
CA GLY A 340 25.27 -5.27 -40.45
C GLY A 340 23.96 -6.06 -40.43
N VAL A 341 23.00 -5.65 -41.25
CA VAL A 341 21.67 -6.26 -41.33
C VAL A 341 21.22 -6.40 -42.78
N ILE A 342 20.50 -7.47 -43.09
CA ILE A 342 19.79 -7.71 -44.35
C ILE A 342 18.30 -7.51 -44.06
N ILE A 343 17.66 -6.61 -44.80
CA ILE A 343 16.21 -6.42 -44.81
C ILE A 343 15.68 -6.72 -46.22
N GLU A 344 15.08 -7.88 -46.40
CA GLU A 344 14.38 -8.24 -47.63
C GLU A 344 12.98 -7.64 -47.61
N ARG A 345 12.76 -6.57 -48.37
CA ARG A 345 11.42 -6.02 -48.60
C ARG A 345 10.77 -6.81 -49.75
N PRO A 346 9.62 -7.48 -49.55
CA PRO A 346 8.87 -8.06 -50.66
C PRO A 346 8.54 -6.95 -51.67
N GLU A 347 8.65 -7.21 -52.98
CA GLU A 347 8.20 -6.26 -54.00
C GLU A 347 6.74 -5.87 -53.72
N VAL A 348 6.50 -4.56 -53.59
CA VAL A 348 5.14 -4.03 -53.59
C VAL A 348 4.54 -4.39 -54.94
N ALA A 349 3.58 -5.31 -54.95
CA ALA A 349 2.84 -5.64 -56.16
C ALA A 349 2.17 -4.35 -56.67
N THR A 350 2.72 -3.78 -57.75
CA THR A 350 2.08 -2.70 -58.50
C THR A 350 0.70 -3.19 -58.94
N PRO A 351 -0.41 -2.53 -58.56
CA PRO A 351 -1.71 -2.91 -59.08
C PRO A 351 -1.73 -2.54 -60.57
N ALA A 352 -1.83 -3.54 -61.43
CA ALA A 352 -2.10 -3.31 -62.85
C ALA A 352 -3.49 -2.67 -62.97
N LEU A 353 -3.54 -1.46 -63.52
CA LEU A 353 -4.77 -0.81 -63.96
C LEU A 353 -5.47 -1.69 -65.01
N GLY A 354 -6.59 -2.30 -64.63
CA GLY A 354 -7.43 -3.07 -65.54
C GLY A 354 -8.66 -3.68 -64.87
N ALA A 355 -9.76 -2.93 -64.90
CA ALA A 355 -11.14 -3.30 -64.53
C ALA A 355 -11.45 -3.53 -63.03
N ALA A 356 -12.07 -2.52 -62.41
CA ALA A 356 -12.71 -2.65 -61.10
C ALA A 356 -13.91 -3.61 -61.12
N PRO A 357 -14.12 -4.44 -60.08
CA PRO A 357 -15.45 -4.81 -59.63
C PRO A 357 -15.89 -3.86 -58.51
N SER A 358 -17.15 -3.45 -58.57
CA SER A 358 -17.73 -2.33 -57.85
C SER A 358 -17.80 -2.49 -56.32
N ASN A 359 -17.40 -1.45 -55.58
CA ASN A 359 -17.85 -1.17 -54.20
C ASN A 359 -19.33 -0.77 -54.19
N THR A 360 -20.23 -1.68 -54.58
CA THR A 360 -21.67 -1.46 -54.42
C THR A 360 -22.12 -2.02 -53.07
N LEU A 361 -23.05 -1.31 -52.42
CA LEU A 361 -23.70 -1.75 -51.19
C LEU A 361 -24.24 -3.19 -51.29
N ALA A 362 -24.62 -3.62 -52.50
CA ALA A 362 -25.06 -4.99 -52.78
C ALA A 362 -23.98 -6.06 -52.57
N ALA A 363 -22.71 -5.77 -52.91
CA ALA A 363 -21.59 -6.70 -52.70
C ALA A 363 -21.27 -6.85 -51.21
N ILE A 364 -21.26 -5.73 -50.47
CA ILE A 364 -21.04 -5.72 -49.01
C ILE A 364 -22.21 -6.41 -48.27
N LEU A 365 -23.44 -6.22 -48.74
CA LEU A 365 -24.61 -6.89 -48.16
C LEU A 365 -24.56 -8.41 -48.40
N ALA A 366 -24.10 -8.86 -49.56
CA ALA A 366 -23.91 -10.28 -49.85
C ALA A 366 -22.82 -10.90 -48.95
N GLU A 367 -21.71 -10.18 -48.73
CA GLU A 367 -20.62 -10.62 -47.85
C GLU A 367 -21.07 -10.70 -46.38
N ALA A 368 -21.86 -9.73 -45.91
CA ALA A 368 -22.45 -9.74 -44.58
C ALA A 368 -23.47 -10.89 -44.39
N GLN A 369 -24.25 -11.21 -45.41
CA GLN A 369 -25.18 -12.35 -45.40
C GLN A 369 -24.44 -13.68 -45.37
N GLU A 370 -23.33 -13.81 -46.08
CA GLU A 370 -22.50 -15.02 -46.09
C GLU A 370 -21.78 -15.24 -44.76
N LEU A 371 -21.27 -14.17 -44.12
CA LEU A 371 -20.72 -14.22 -42.77
C LEU A 371 -21.77 -14.63 -41.72
N ARG A 372 -23.01 -14.14 -41.84
CA ARG A 372 -24.09 -14.51 -40.94
C ARG A 372 -24.47 -15.99 -41.09
N ALA A 373 -24.56 -16.50 -42.32
CA ALA A 373 -24.84 -17.91 -42.57
C ALA A 373 -23.73 -18.84 -42.01
N ARG A 374 -22.46 -18.42 -42.08
CA ARG A 374 -21.33 -19.16 -41.49
C ARG A 374 -21.38 -19.20 -39.96
N LEU A 375 -21.84 -18.11 -39.33
CA LEU A 375 -21.99 -18.03 -37.88
C LEU A 375 -23.15 -18.90 -37.39
N ASP A 376 -24.29 -18.87 -38.09
CA ASP A 376 -25.45 -19.69 -37.73
C ASP A 376 -25.13 -21.20 -37.87
N ALA A 377 -24.38 -21.59 -38.91
CA ALA A 377 -23.90 -22.96 -39.09
C ALA A 377 -22.89 -23.41 -38.02
N LEU A 378 -22.10 -22.48 -37.46
CA LEU A 378 -21.20 -22.76 -36.34
C LEU A 378 -21.99 -22.99 -35.05
N ILE A 379 -23.04 -22.20 -34.80
CA ILE A 379 -23.92 -22.33 -33.63
C ILE A 379 -24.64 -23.69 -33.64
N GLU A 380 -25.15 -24.14 -34.79
CA GLU A 380 -25.75 -25.47 -34.91
C GLU A 380 -24.75 -26.60 -34.61
N ARG A 381 -23.51 -26.49 -35.09
CA ARG A 381 -22.45 -27.48 -34.82
C ARG A 381 -22.09 -27.55 -33.34
N ILE A 382 -22.08 -26.40 -32.64
CA ILE A 382 -21.84 -26.33 -31.20
C ILE A 382 -23.02 -26.94 -30.43
N GLY A 383 -24.26 -26.65 -30.84
CA GLY A 383 -25.46 -27.26 -30.25
C GLY A 383 -25.51 -28.77 -30.39
N ALA A 384 -25.10 -29.30 -31.55
CA ALA A 384 -25.00 -30.74 -31.80
C ALA A 384 -23.90 -31.42 -30.95
N LEU A 385 -22.81 -30.71 -30.65
CA LEU A 385 -21.73 -31.19 -29.76
C LEU A 385 -22.15 -31.17 -28.28
N ALA A 386 -23.00 -30.23 -27.87
CA ALA A 386 -23.50 -30.11 -26.50
C ALA A 386 -24.56 -31.16 -26.13
N ALA A 387 -25.33 -31.67 -27.10
CA ALA A 387 -26.39 -32.66 -26.87
C ALA A 387 -25.89 -34.12 -26.76
N GLY A 388 -24.59 -34.37 -26.95
CA GLY A 388 -24.01 -35.71 -27.13
C GLY A 388 -23.20 -36.30 -25.97
N GLN A 389 -23.13 -35.66 -24.79
CA GLN A 389 -22.34 -36.21 -23.68
C GLN A 389 -23.22 -36.91 -22.62
N PRO A 390 -23.03 -38.23 -22.38
CA PRO A 390 -23.67 -38.93 -21.27
C PRO A 390 -22.96 -38.60 -19.95
N GLN A 391 -23.74 -38.30 -18.91
CA GLN A 391 -23.22 -38.18 -17.54
C GLN A 391 -22.78 -39.55 -16.99
N PRO A 392 -21.57 -39.68 -16.42
CA PRO A 392 -21.23 -40.78 -15.54
C PRO A 392 -21.55 -40.45 -14.08
N SER A 393 -22.27 -41.36 -13.43
CA SER A 393 -22.53 -41.41 -11.99
C SER A 393 -21.25 -41.61 -11.18
N ALA A 394 -21.04 -40.79 -10.15
CA ALA A 394 -19.91 -40.91 -9.22
C ALA A 394 -20.13 -41.99 -8.14
N PRO A 395 -19.07 -42.68 -7.69
CA PRO A 395 -18.99 -43.25 -6.35
C PRO A 395 -18.33 -42.29 -5.36
N VAL A 396 -18.80 -42.39 -4.12
CA VAL A 396 -18.51 -41.57 -2.94
C VAL A 396 -17.08 -41.79 -2.41
N GLY A 397 -16.38 -40.71 -2.06
CA GLY A 397 -15.15 -40.73 -1.27
C GLY A 397 -14.55 -39.34 -1.09
N ALA A 398 -14.55 -38.82 0.15
CA ALA A 398 -14.12 -37.47 0.50
C ALA A 398 -12.58 -37.28 0.52
N ALA A 399 -12.10 -36.17 -0.03
CA ALA A 399 -10.75 -35.61 0.14
C ALA A 399 -10.81 -34.06 -0.04
N PRO A 400 -9.86 -33.29 0.53
CA PRO A 400 -10.09 -31.96 1.09
C PRO A 400 -10.26 -30.85 0.04
N ALA A 401 -11.04 -29.82 0.41
CA ALA A 401 -11.39 -28.70 -0.45
C ALA A 401 -10.17 -27.93 -0.96
N ALA A 402 -10.16 -27.66 -2.27
CA ALA A 402 -9.19 -26.80 -2.93
C ALA A 402 -9.24 -25.36 -2.37
N PRO A 403 -8.11 -24.62 -2.36
CA PRO A 403 -8.10 -23.22 -1.96
C PRO A 403 -9.00 -22.40 -2.90
N GLU A 404 -9.86 -21.55 -2.34
CA GLU A 404 -10.74 -20.66 -3.10
C GLU A 404 -9.92 -19.65 -3.93
N PRO A 405 -10.41 -19.27 -5.12
CA PRO A 405 -9.72 -18.34 -6.01
C PRO A 405 -9.63 -16.95 -5.39
N THR A 406 -8.45 -16.34 -5.49
CA THR A 406 -8.16 -14.96 -5.10
C THR A 406 -9.09 -13.99 -5.84
N PRO A 407 -9.71 -13.00 -5.16
CA PRO A 407 -10.54 -12.01 -5.84
C PRO A 407 -9.72 -11.19 -6.86
N PRO A 408 -10.30 -10.85 -8.03
CA PRO A 408 -9.59 -10.14 -9.08
C PRO A 408 -9.29 -8.69 -8.67
N VAL A 409 -8.04 -8.27 -8.86
CA VAL A 409 -7.62 -6.87 -8.76
C VAL A 409 -8.30 -6.07 -9.88
N VAL A 410 -8.94 -4.96 -9.52
CA VAL A 410 -9.60 -4.06 -10.49
C VAL A 410 -8.53 -3.45 -11.40
N ALA A 411 -8.66 -3.67 -12.71
CA ALA A 411 -7.73 -3.15 -13.72
C ALA A 411 -7.64 -1.61 -13.66
N GLY A 412 -6.42 -1.09 -13.51
CA GLY A 412 -6.13 0.35 -13.64
C GLY A 412 -5.70 1.08 -12.37
N TYR A 413 -5.45 0.37 -11.27
CA TYR A 413 -4.69 0.85 -10.11
C TYR A 413 -3.55 -0.13 -9.81
N SER A 414 -2.30 0.31 -9.85
CA SER A 414 -1.12 -0.52 -9.55
C SER A 414 -0.42 -0.02 -8.29
N GLY A 415 -0.46 -0.82 -7.22
CA GLY A 415 0.26 -0.58 -5.98
C GLY A 415 -0.52 -1.12 -4.77
N PRO A 416 0.15 -1.73 -3.78
CA PRO A 416 -0.53 -2.54 -2.77
C PRO A 416 -1.49 -1.75 -1.88
N LEU A 417 -1.32 -0.43 -1.74
CA LEU A 417 -2.30 0.51 -1.21
C LEU A 417 -2.16 1.87 -1.95
N ILE A 418 -2.45 1.84 -3.25
CA ILE A 418 -2.71 2.95 -4.21
C ILE A 418 -1.91 4.26 -4.05
N LEU A 419 -1.01 4.52 -5.00
CA LEU A 419 -0.37 5.83 -5.23
C LEU A 419 -1.15 6.54 -6.36
N ILE A 420 -1.55 7.81 -6.19
CA ILE A 420 -2.32 8.56 -7.21
C ILE A 420 -1.58 9.78 -7.76
N ALA A 421 -0.43 10.15 -7.19
CA ALA A 421 0.33 11.28 -7.72
C ALA A 421 1.07 10.90 -9.02
N ASN A 422 0.80 11.64 -10.10
CA ASN A 422 1.55 11.53 -11.37
C ASN A 422 2.90 12.30 -11.31
N GLU A 423 3.02 13.32 -10.45
CA GLU A 423 4.24 14.10 -10.18
C GLU A 423 4.21 14.66 -8.74
N GLN A 424 5.39 14.96 -8.18
CA GLN A 424 5.54 15.49 -6.81
C GLN A 424 5.13 16.96 -6.74
N SER A 425 4.35 17.35 -5.73
CA SER A 425 3.97 18.75 -5.48
C SER A 425 4.22 19.16 -4.03
N ALA A 426 4.43 20.46 -3.78
CA ALA A 426 4.62 21.04 -2.45
C ALA A 426 3.41 20.89 -1.48
N GLY A 427 2.33 20.21 -1.92
CA GLY A 427 1.13 19.92 -1.15
C GLY A 427 0.87 18.41 -0.95
N GLU A 428 1.89 17.56 -0.96
CA GLU A 428 1.73 16.12 -0.68
C GLU A 428 1.14 15.86 0.72
N LEU A 429 0.24 14.89 0.77
CA LEU A 429 -0.55 14.52 1.94
C LEU A 429 -0.04 13.19 2.51
N TYR A 430 0.22 13.14 3.82
CA TYR A 430 0.90 12.02 4.47
C TYR A 430 0.01 11.32 5.51
N PRO A 431 -0.37 10.05 5.29
CA PRO A 431 -1.02 9.22 6.30
C PRO A 431 0.00 8.62 7.28
N ASN A 432 -0.43 8.33 8.51
CA ASN A 432 0.35 7.62 9.54
C ASN A 432 0.31 6.11 9.31
N GLY A 433 0.63 5.70 8.10
CA GLY A 433 0.67 4.30 7.72
C GLY A 433 1.81 4.04 6.75
N ILE A 434 2.44 2.90 6.92
CA ILE A 434 3.60 2.49 6.13
C ILE A 434 3.40 1.06 5.57
N ASP A 435 3.86 0.83 4.35
CA ASP A 435 3.87 -0.45 3.68
C ASP A 435 4.86 -1.38 4.40
N GLY A 436 4.34 -2.48 4.95
CA GLY A 436 5.12 -3.40 5.77
C GLY A 436 6.19 -4.17 5.02
N ARG A 437 6.21 -4.18 3.69
CA ARG A 437 7.23 -4.85 2.88
C ARG A 437 8.28 -3.88 2.36
N ARG A 438 7.86 -2.67 1.98
CA ARG A 438 8.70 -1.70 1.27
C ARG A 438 9.17 -0.53 2.13
N GLY A 439 8.53 -0.26 3.26
CA GLY A 439 8.84 0.91 4.09
C GLY A 439 8.44 2.22 3.43
N GLU A 440 7.36 2.19 2.63
CA GLU A 440 6.83 3.34 1.89
C GLU A 440 5.50 3.84 2.50
N PRO A 441 5.13 5.13 2.39
CA PRO A 441 3.82 5.60 2.83
C PRO A 441 2.66 4.89 2.12
N LEU A 442 1.59 4.56 2.86
CA LEU A 442 0.41 3.82 2.36
C LEU A 442 -0.53 4.60 1.43
N LEU A 443 -0.24 5.86 1.17
CA LEU A 443 -0.89 6.67 0.13
C LEU A 443 -0.03 7.90 -0.09
N ARG A 444 0.23 8.20 -1.36
CA ARG A 444 0.78 9.48 -1.79
C ARG A 444 -0.18 10.09 -2.78
N ILE A 445 -0.72 11.24 -2.39
CA ILE A 445 -1.70 11.99 -3.16
C ILE A 445 -1.34 13.47 -3.05
N ASP A 446 -1.32 14.15 -4.19
CA ASP A 446 -1.14 15.59 -4.23
C ASP A 446 -2.47 16.31 -3.91
N ALA A 447 -2.38 17.54 -3.44
CA ALA A 447 -3.54 18.34 -3.06
C ALA A 447 -4.58 18.50 -4.18
N LYS A 448 -4.16 18.55 -5.46
CA LYS A 448 -5.08 18.68 -6.60
C LYS A 448 -5.88 17.40 -6.80
N THR A 449 -5.21 16.26 -6.85
CA THR A 449 -5.89 14.97 -6.96
C THR A 449 -6.82 14.73 -5.76
N ALA A 450 -6.39 15.06 -4.54
CA ALA A 450 -7.22 14.96 -3.35
C ALA A 450 -8.44 15.90 -3.39
N SER A 451 -8.27 17.12 -3.90
CA SER A 451 -9.36 18.06 -4.14
C SER A 451 -10.35 17.56 -5.19
N ASP A 452 -9.86 16.93 -6.27
CA ASP A 452 -10.70 16.35 -7.31
C ASP A 452 -11.50 15.15 -6.81
N LEU A 453 -10.92 14.35 -5.91
CA LEU A 453 -11.64 13.33 -5.17
C LEU A 453 -12.67 14.00 -4.25
N ALA A 454 -12.26 14.91 -3.37
CA ALA A 454 -13.15 15.58 -2.41
C ALA A 454 -14.45 16.10 -3.06
N GLN A 455 -14.36 16.70 -4.24
CA GLN A 455 -15.50 17.20 -5.02
C GLN A 455 -16.55 16.15 -5.41
N ARG A 456 -16.20 14.86 -5.42
CA ARG A 456 -17.12 13.74 -5.70
C ARG A 456 -17.46 12.91 -4.45
N SER A 457 -17.09 13.39 -3.26
CA SER A 457 -17.38 12.76 -1.96
C SER A 457 -18.54 13.42 -1.19
N GLU A 458 -19.49 14.07 -1.87
CA GLU A 458 -20.63 14.72 -1.21
C GLU A 458 -21.44 13.72 -0.36
N ASP A 459 -21.62 14.07 0.92
CA ASP A 459 -22.48 13.30 1.82
C ASP A 459 -23.96 13.45 1.43
N PRO A 460 -24.80 12.42 1.66
CA PRO A 460 -26.24 12.54 1.48
C PRO A 460 -26.84 13.68 2.31
N LYS A 461 -27.89 14.33 1.79
CA LYS A 461 -28.57 15.46 2.46
C LYS A 461 -29.06 15.13 3.87
N GLU A 462 -29.47 13.89 4.09
CA GLU A 462 -29.88 13.42 5.41
C GLU A 462 -28.73 13.47 6.42
N LEU A 463 -27.52 13.08 6.00
CA LEU A 463 -26.33 13.11 6.84
C LEU A 463 -25.85 14.55 7.10
N GLN A 464 -25.92 15.42 6.09
CA GLN A 464 -25.63 16.85 6.25
C GLN A 464 -26.57 17.51 7.27
N THR A 465 -27.87 17.17 7.21
CA THR A 465 -28.86 17.64 8.17
C THR A 465 -28.51 17.18 9.58
N LEU A 466 -28.09 15.93 9.73
CA LEU A 466 -27.70 15.35 11.02
C LEU A 466 -26.48 16.05 11.62
N HIS A 467 -25.44 16.30 10.83
CA HIS A 467 -24.26 17.06 11.24
C HIS A 467 -24.60 18.50 11.65
N LYS A 468 -25.50 19.15 10.92
CA LYS A 468 -26.01 20.48 11.29
C LYS A 468 -26.73 20.44 12.64
N THR A 469 -27.67 19.53 12.83
CA THR A 469 -28.39 19.38 14.11
C THR A 469 -27.44 19.11 15.27
N ARG A 470 -26.39 18.32 15.06
CA ARG A 470 -25.39 18.04 16.10
C ARG A 470 -24.58 19.28 16.46
N THR A 471 -24.21 20.09 15.47
CA THR A 471 -23.44 21.33 15.67
C THR A 471 -24.28 22.41 16.37
N GLU A 472 -25.59 22.44 16.12
CA GLU A 472 -26.53 23.38 16.77
C GLU A 472 -26.96 22.94 18.19
N ALA A 473 -26.81 21.65 18.54
CA ALA A 473 -27.12 21.14 19.86
C ALA A 473 -26.09 21.67 20.89
N GLU A 474 -26.55 22.42 21.90
CA GLU A 474 -25.69 23.08 22.89
C GLU A 474 -24.67 22.11 23.54
N GLU A 475 -23.41 22.55 23.66
CA GLU A 475 -22.27 21.78 24.20
C GLU A 475 -22.52 21.15 25.59
N LYS A 476 -23.52 21.61 26.35
CA LYS A 476 -23.77 21.14 27.72
C LYS A 476 -24.29 19.71 27.82
N HIS A 477 -24.86 19.13 26.75
CA HIS A 477 -25.59 17.86 26.84
C HIS A 477 -25.07 16.74 25.94
N PHE A 478 -23.99 16.94 25.17
CA PHE A 478 -23.20 15.88 24.49
C PHE A 478 -24.03 14.77 23.82
N GLY A 479 -25.12 15.14 23.16
CA GLY A 479 -25.99 14.19 22.45
C GLY A 479 -27.17 13.61 23.23
N VAL A 480 -27.36 13.91 24.52
CA VAL A 480 -28.63 13.60 25.23
C VAL A 480 -29.50 14.85 25.41
N VAL A 481 -30.76 14.66 25.79
CA VAL A 481 -31.64 15.76 26.23
C VAL A 481 -31.23 16.28 27.62
N ALA A 482 -31.59 17.53 27.93
CA ALA A 482 -31.07 18.27 29.09
C ALA A 482 -31.36 17.65 30.46
N ASP A 483 -32.39 16.82 30.58
CA ASP A 483 -32.83 16.15 31.81
C ASP A 483 -32.21 14.75 32.02
N VAL A 484 -31.27 14.35 31.16
CA VAL A 484 -30.58 13.04 31.25
C VAL A 484 -29.12 13.25 31.62
N ASP A 485 -28.68 12.63 32.72
CA ASP A 485 -27.26 12.52 33.04
C ASP A 485 -26.63 11.33 32.33
N GLN A 486 -25.67 11.59 31.43
CA GLN A 486 -24.92 10.56 30.71
C GLN A 486 -24.11 9.65 31.65
N GLU A 487 -23.76 10.12 32.84
CA GLU A 487 -22.98 9.32 33.79
C GLU A 487 -23.84 8.49 34.75
N ASP A 488 -25.17 8.62 34.67
CA ASP A 488 -26.12 7.76 35.37
C ASP A 488 -26.71 6.74 34.39
N LEU A 489 -26.30 5.47 34.49
CA LEU A 489 -26.81 4.42 33.61
C LEU A 489 -28.31 4.15 33.79
N ALA A 490 -28.92 4.46 34.92
CA ALA A 490 -30.36 4.34 35.08
C ALA A 490 -31.11 5.35 34.18
N GLN A 491 -30.50 6.50 33.91
CA GLN A 491 -31.04 7.54 33.02
C GLN A 491 -30.58 7.36 31.57
N ALA A 492 -29.27 7.26 31.35
CA ALA A 492 -28.66 7.13 30.02
C ALA A 492 -29.01 5.80 29.34
N ARG A 493 -29.19 4.74 30.14
CA ARG A 493 -29.43 3.34 29.71
C ARG A 493 -28.27 2.77 28.88
N TRP A 494 -28.30 1.46 28.69
CA TRP A 494 -27.34 0.70 27.89
C TRP A 494 -28.02 -0.44 27.16
N ALA A 495 -27.61 -0.74 25.92
CA ALA A 495 -28.05 -1.93 25.21
C ALA A 495 -26.98 -2.56 24.31
N LEU A 496 -27.12 -3.87 24.11
CA LEU A 496 -26.38 -4.62 23.10
C LEU A 496 -27.10 -4.51 21.75
N VAL A 497 -26.34 -4.21 20.68
CA VAL A 497 -26.84 -4.18 19.30
C VAL A 497 -26.21 -5.35 18.53
N VAL A 498 -27.03 -6.22 17.96
CA VAL A 498 -26.60 -7.43 17.23
C VAL A 498 -27.22 -7.50 15.84
N SER A 499 -26.57 -8.19 14.90
CA SER A 499 -27.21 -8.48 13.61
C SER A 499 -28.37 -9.44 13.82
N ALA A 500 -29.47 -9.24 13.09
CA ALA A 500 -30.64 -10.11 13.12
C ALA A 500 -30.32 -11.56 12.77
N THR A 501 -29.36 -11.77 11.88
CA THR A 501 -29.02 -13.06 11.29
C THR A 501 -27.81 -13.72 11.93
N ASP A 502 -27.13 -13.04 12.86
CA ASP A 502 -26.08 -13.66 13.67
C ASP A 502 -26.67 -14.74 14.59
N ASP A 503 -25.86 -15.75 14.89
CA ASP A 503 -26.20 -16.81 15.84
C ASP A 503 -26.34 -16.23 17.26
N ALA A 504 -27.41 -16.59 17.98
CA ALA A 504 -27.70 -16.11 19.33
C ALA A 504 -26.60 -16.47 20.36
N ARG A 505 -25.67 -17.37 20.03
CA ARG A 505 -24.43 -17.61 20.79
C ARG A 505 -23.64 -16.34 21.08
N ILE A 506 -23.74 -15.29 20.26
CA ILE A 506 -23.09 -14.00 20.55
C ILE A 506 -23.74 -13.30 21.76
N ILE A 507 -25.07 -13.36 21.88
CA ILE A 507 -25.82 -12.84 23.02
C ILE A 507 -25.54 -13.69 24.26
N GLU A 508 -25.52 -15.02 24.10
CA GLU A 508 -25.17 -15.96 25.17
C GLU A 508 -23.77 -15.69 25.73
N ALA A 509 -22.78 -15.51 24.86
CA ALA A 509 -21.41 -15.23 25.26
C ALA A 509 -21.29 -13.89 26.01
N LEU A 510 -22.04 -12.87 25.62
CA LEU A 510 -22.05 -11.56 26.28
C LEU A 510 -23.04 -11.46 27.46
N TRP A 511 -23.74 -12.54 27.79
CA TRP A 511 -24.77 -12.53 28.83
C TRP A 511 -24.29 -12.03 30.19
N PRO A 512 -23.08 -12.37 30.69
CA PRO A 512 -22.59 -11.83 31.96
C PRO A 512 -22.54 -10.30 31.98
N LEU A 513 -22.18 -9.67 30.86
CA LEU A 513 -22.15 -8.21 30.73
C LEU A 513 -23.56 -7.63 30.65
N ILE A 514 -24.47 -8.28 29.91
CA ILE A 514 -25.89 -7.87 29.84
C ILE A 514 -26.51 -7.87 31.24
N GLU A 515 -26.31 -8.92 32.03
CA GLU A 515 -26.79 -9.00 33.41
C GLU A 515 -26.22 -7.88 34.28
N HIS A 516 -24.92 -7.64 34.17
CA HIS A 516 -24.25 -6.59 34.94
C HIS A 516 -24.79 -5.19 34.59
N ARG A 517 -24.97 -4.90 33.30
CA ARG A 517 -25.51 -3.61 32.84
C ARG A 517 -26.99 -3.47 33.16
N SER A 518 -27.79 -4.54 33.11
CA SER A 518 -29.19 -4.52 33.56
C SER A 518 -29.30 -4.19 35.04
N GLN A 519 -28.42 -4.73 35.89
CA GLN A 519 -28.38 -4.38 37.32
C GLN A 519 -28.08 -2.89 37.54
N GLN A 520 -27.10 -2.33 36.81
CA GLN A 520 -26.76 -0.90 36.89
C GLN A 520 -27.87 0.02 36.37
N GLN A 521 -28.70 -0.46 35.44
CA GLN A 521 -29.87 0.24 34.93
C GLN A 521 -31.12 0.06 35.81
N GLY A 522 -31.09 -0.83 36.81
CA GLY A 522 -32.27 -1.19 37.60
C GLY A 522 -33.31 -2.04 36.84
N ILE A 523 -32.90 -2.78 35.81
CA ILE A 523 -33.77 -3.63 34.99
C ILE A 523 -33.76 -5.06 35.55
N ALA A 524 -34.95 -5.61 35.80
CA ALA A 524 -35.12 -7.01 36.17
C ALA A 524 -35.21 -7.88 34.91
N LEU A 525 -34.18 -8.71 34.68
CA LEU A 525 -34.15 -9.56 33.50
C LEU A 525 -35.17 -10.72 33.60
N PRO A 526 -35.85 -11.07 32.48
CA PRO A 526 -36.70 -12.25 32.43
C PRO A 526 -35.86 -13.54 32.48
N SER A 527 -36.50 -14.67 32.77
CA SER A 527 -35.83 -15.99 32.68
C SER A 527 -35.57 -16.35 31.22
N ILE A 528 -34.29 -16.53 30.87
CA ILE A 528 -33.81 -16.75 29.50
C ILE A 528 -33.44 -18.21 29.26
N ALA A 529 -33.65 -18.66 28.02
CA ALA A 529 -33.09 -19.90 27.49
C ALA A 529 -32.65 -19.72 26.03
N PHE A 530 -31.46 -20.22 25.68
CA PHE A 530 -30.92 -20.24 24.32
C PHE A 530 -31.24 -21.55 23.62
N ARG A 531 -31.55 -21.50 22.31
CA ARG A 531 -31.84 -22.67 21.49
C ARG A 531 -30.71 -22.89 20.46
N PRO A 532 -30.27 -24.13 20.20
CA PRO A 532 -29.23 -24.39 19.20
C PRO A 532 -29.63 -23.89 17.81
N GLY A 533 -28.76 -23.11 17.17
CA GLY A 533 -28.97 -22.57 15.81
C GLY A 533 -29.99 -21.43 15.72
N GLU A 534 -30.48 -20.93 16.86
CA GLU A 534 -31.38 -19.77 16.89
C GLU A 534 -30.62 -18.50 16.50
N THR A 535 -31.23 -17.70 15.64
CA THR A 535 -30.72 -16.37 15.28
C THR A 535 -30.99 -15.35 16.36
N CYS A 536 -30.23 -14.26 16.39
CA CYS A 536 -30.44 -13.14 17.31
C CYS A 536 -31.84 -12.54 17.16
N ALA A 537 -32.40 -12.47 15.95
CA ALA A 537 -33.77 -11.99 15.74
C ALA A 537 -34.83 -12.92 16.35
N GLU A 538 -34.68 -14.23 16.19
CA GLU A 538 -35.57 -15.22 16.80
C GLU A 538 -35.49 -15.16 18.33
N TRP A 539 -34.28 -15.07 18.88
CA TRP A 539 -34.08 -14.90 20.32
C TRP A 539 -34.70 -13.59 20.84
N ALA A 540 -34.45 -12.48 20.15
CA ALA A 540 -34.96 -11.16 20.53
C ALA A 540 -36.50 -11.09 20.46
N SER A 541 -37.13 -11.83 19.54
CA SER A 541 -38.60 -11.91 19.48
C SER A 541 -39.22 -12.49 20.75
N ARG A 542 -38.47 -13.29 21.52
CA ARG A 542 -38.93 -13.93 22.75
C ARG A 542 -38.64 -13.09 23.99
N TYR A 543 -37.51 -12.38 24.02
CA TYR A 543 -36.98 -11.77 25.24
C TYR A 543 -36.67 -10.27 25.16
N ALA A 544 -36.65 -9.70 23.96
CA ALA A 544 -36.29 -8.31 23.70
C ALA A 544 -37.32 -7.59 22.80
N ASP A 545 -38.57 -8.06 22.79
CA ASP A 545 -39.63 -7.50 21.95
C ASP A 545 -39.85 -6.00 22.25
N ILE A 546 -39.64 -5.16 21.24
CA ILE A 546 -39.73 -3.70 21.31
C ILE A 546 -41.12 -3.17 21.69
N ARG A 547 -42.16 -4.01 21.59
CA ARG A 547 -43.52 -3.68 22.03
C ARG A 547 -43.69 -3.75 23.54
N GLN A 548 -42.76 -4.40 24.25
CA GLN A 548 -42.77 -4.47 25.71
C GLN A 548 -42.06 -3.24 26.30
N PRO A 549 -42.46 -2.79 27.51
CA PRO A 549 -41.74 -1.74 28.23
C PRO A 549 -40.26 -2.08 28.39
N TRP A 550 -39.39 -1.05 28.35
CA TRP A 550 -37.94 -1.22 28.45
C TRP A 550 -37.52 -2.01 29.69
N GLU A 551 -38.20 -1.76 30.80
CA GLU A 551 -37.94 -2.31 32.12
C GLU A 551 -38.32 -3.80 32.24
N GLN A 552 -39.04 -4.35 31.25
CA GLN A 552 -39.58 -5.72 31.26
C GLN A 552 -38.91 -6.63 30.23
N ARG A 553 -37.93 -6.13 29.48
CA ARG A 553 -37.27 -6.86 28.40
C ARG A 553 -35.75 -6.83 28.53
N ALA A 554 -35.08 -7.80 27.92
CA ALA A 554 -33.63 -7.77 27.82
C ALA A 554 -33.18 -6.55 26.99
N PRO A 555 -32.11 -5.84 27.38
CA PRO A 555 -31.62 -4.64 26.69
C PRO A 555 -30.81 -5.04 25.45
N VAL A 556 -31.47 -5.72 24.51
CA VAL A 556 -30.88 -6.17 23.24
C VAL A 556 -31.70 -5.57 22.10
N LEU A 557 -31.02 -4.91 21.17
CA LEU A 557 -31.59 -4.33 19.97
C LEU A 557 -31.04 -5.06 18.75
N VAL A 558 -31.92 -5.38 17.82
CA VAL A 558 -31.55 -6.11 16.61
C VAL A 558 -31.44 -5.13 15.43
N CYS A 559 -30.41 -5.28 14.60
CA CYS A 559 -30.25 -4.61 13.31
C CYS A 559 -30.56 -5.59 12.17
N ARG A 560 -31.44 -5.22 11.24
CA ARG A 560 -31.81 -6.07 10.10
C ARG A 560 -30.78 -5.94 8.97
N PRO A 561 -30.65 -6.96 8.10
CA PRO A 561 -29.76 -6.86 6.95
C PRO A 561 -30.05 -5.61 6.11
N ASN A 562 -28.99 -4.88 5.75
CA ASN A 562 -29.05 -3.65 4.94
C ASN A 562 -29.88 -2.50 5.53
N GLU A 563 -30.21 -2.54 6.82
CA GLU A 563 -30.96 -1.49 7.49
C GLU A 563 -30.07 -0.26 7.74
N ARG A 564 -30.52 0.92 7.28
CA ARG A 564 -29.85 2.20 7.56
C ARG A 564 -30.23 2.72 8.95
N VAL A 565 -29.37 3.56 9.55
CA VAL A 565 -29.55 4.08 10.92
C VAL A 565 -30.93 4.73 11.12
N ASN A 566 -31.36 5.61 10.21
CA ASN A 566 -32.68 6.25 10.33
C ASN A 566 -33.85 5.25 10.33
N GLY A 567 -33.78 4.21 9.49
CA GLY A 567 -34.79 3.15 9.47
C GLY A 567 -34.78 2.30 10.74
N TRP A 568 -33.59 2.01 11.25
CA TRP A 568 -33.39 1.29 12.50
C TRP A 568 -33.92 2.07 13.71
N LEU A 569 -33.57 3.37 13.82
CA LEU A 569 -34.05 4.26 14.88
C LEU A 569 -35.59 4.36 14.86
N ALA A 570 -36.18 4.58 13.68
CA ALA A 570 -37.63 4.68 13.52
C ALA A 570 -38.34 3.39 13.95
N ARG A 571 -37.79 2.23 13.60
CA ARG A 571 -38.32 0.93 14.03
C ARG A 571 -38.24 0.73 15.54
N HIS A 572 -37.26 1.33 16.20
CA HIS A 572 -37.08 1.30 17.65
C HIS A 572 -37.75 2.48 18.38
N GLY A 573 -38.57 3.27 17.67
CA GLY A 573 -39.45 4.27 18.28
C GLY A 573 -38.84 5.66 18.45
N THR A 574 -37.68 5.93 17.85
CA THR A 574 -37.01 7.23 17.94
C THR A 574 -36.54 7.73 16.56
N MET A 575 -35.91 8.89 16.54
CA MET A 575 -35.31 9.49 15.34
C MET A 575 -33.94 10.07 15.68
N ALA A 576 -33.14 10.36 14.66
CA ALA A 576 -31.82 10.92 14.86
C ALA A 576 -31.90 12.35 15.44
N GLY A 577 -31.06 12.65 16.43
CA GLY A 577 -31.08 13.89 17.20
C GLY A 577 -30.67 13.65 18.67
N PRO A 578 -30.82 14.66 19.56
CA PRO A 578 -30.53 14.50 20.98
C PRO A 578 -31.29 13.30 21.58
N VAL A 579 -30.53 12.36 22.14
CA VAL A 579 -31.01 11.08 22.64
C VAL A 579 -31.85 11.27 23.88
N LYS A 580 -33.07 10.74 23.81
CA LYS A 580 -33.94 10.55 24.96
C LYS A 580 -34.13 9.06 25.19
N PRO A 581 -33.36 8.42 26.09
CA PRO A 581 -33.37 6.96 26.28
C PRO A 581 -34.74 6.35 26.58
N SER A 582 -35.65 7.14 27.15
CA SER A 582 -37.04 6.72 27.39
C SER A 582 -37.87 6.50 26.12
N GLN A 583 -37.41 6.96 24.95
CA GLN A 583 -38.10 6.79 23.66
C GLN A 583 -37.71 5.50 22.91
N GLY A 584 -36.89 4.64 23.50
CA GLY A 584 -36.72 3.26 23.04
C GLY A 584 -35.28 2.86 22.68
N VAL A 585 -34.39 3.82 22.42
CA VAL A 585 -32.97 3.57 22.16
C VAL A 585 -32.10 4.21 23.25
N PRO A 586 -31.35 3.41 24.04
CA PRO A 586 -30.40 3.91 25.05
C PRO A 586 -29.31 4.79 24.47
N PHE A 587 -28.66 5.61 25.30
CA PHE A 587 -27.50 6.41 24.90
C PHE A 587 -26.24 5.56 24.68
N TYR A 588 -25.96 4.59 25.56
CA TYR A 588 -24.82 3.70 25.38
C TYR A 588 -25.20 2.45 24.59
N LEU A 589 -24.52 2.23 23.45
CA LEU A 589 -24.82 1.12 22.55
C LEU A 589 -23.55 0.29 22.29
N LEU A 590 -23.56 -0.99 22.69
CA LEU A 590 -22.48 -1.92 22.36
C LEU A 590 -22.85 -2.73 21.12
N ILE A 591 -22.18 -2.50 20.00
CA ILE A 591 -22.32 -3.32 18.79
C ILE A 591 -21.52 -4.62 18.94
N ALA A 592 -22.17 -5.77 18.79
CA ALA A 592 -21.53 -7.08 18.69
C ALA A 592 -21.92 -7.74 17.37
N ALA A 593 -21.11 -7.50 16.35
CA ALA A 593 -21.26 -8.07 15.01
C ALA A 593 -19.97 -7.91 14.20
N ARG A 594 -19.79 -8.73 13.16
CA ARG A 594 -18.76 -8.48 12.14
C ARG A 594 -19.03 -7.15 11.43
N PRO A 595 -17.99 -6.45 10.95
CA PRO A 595 -18.14 -5.15 10.31
C PRO A 595 -18.45 -5.23 8.79
N GLY A 596 -18.46 -6.42 8.21
CA GLY A 596 -18.84 -6.61 6.82
C GLY A 596 -19.08 -8.08 6.47
N PRO A 597 -19.56 -8.35 5.24
CA PRO A 597 -19.81 -9.69 4.77
C PRO A 597 -18.50 -10.44 4.48
N LEU A 598 -18.49 -11.76 4.71
CA LEU A 598 -17.39 -12.64 4.26
C LEU A 598 -17.63 -13.23 2.87
N ALA A 599 -18.88 -13.25 2.43
CA ALA A 599 -19.28 -13.72 1.11
C ALA A 599 -20.43 -12.83 0.59
N PRO A 600 -20.68 -12.76 -0.73
CA PRO A 600 -21.69 -11.86 -1.32
C PRO A 600 -23.11 -11.98 -0.73
N ASN A 601 -23.49 -13.17 -0.25
CA ASN A 601 -24.81 -13.44 0.32
C ASN A 601 -24.84 -13.43 1.86
N ASP A 602 -23.71 -13.13 2.50
CA ASP A 602 -23.61 -13.04 3.95
C ASP A 602 -24.34 -11.79 4.45
N GLN A 603 -25.25 -11.98 5.40
CA GLN A 603 -26.06 -10.90 5.99
C GLN A 603 -25.77 -10.69 7.48
N ALA A 604 -24.87 -11.48 8.06
CA ALA A 604 -24.61 -11.49 9.50
C ALA A 604 -23.50 -10.48 9.87
N PHE A 605 -23.78 -9.20 9.64
CA PHE A 605 -22.84 -8.10 9.93
C PHE A 605 -23.58 -6.79 10.24
N ILE A 606 -22.88 -5.87 10.90
CA ILE A 606 -23.28 -4.46 11.07
C ILE A 606 -22.09 -3.60 10.62
N SER A 607 -22.25 -2.80 9.57
CA SER A 607 -21.15 -2.07 8.93
C SER A 607 -20.48 -1.04 9.85
N PHE A 608 -19.24 -0.65 9.52
CA PHE A 608 -18.59 0.50 10.18
C PHE A 608 -19.37 1.80 9.93
N ASN A 609 -19.91 2.00 8.72
CA ASN A 609 -20.75 3.16 8.41
C ASN A 609 -21.99 3.27 9.31
N PHE A 610 -22.60 2.14 9.69
CA PHE A 610 -23.72 2.15 10.65
C PHE A 610 -23.29 2.68 12.02
N GLN A 611 -22.06 2.37 12.45
CA GLN A 611 -21.50 2.86 13.70
C GLN A 611 -21.17 4.36 13.60
N TYR A 612 -20.48 4.81 12.56
CA TYR A 612 -20.15 6.23 12.35
C TYR A 612 -21.39 7.12 12.35
N GLU A 613 -22.48 6.67 11.72
CA GLU A 613 -23.74 7.40 11.68
C GLU A 613 -24.42 7.47 13.06
N LEU A 614 -24.38 6.38 13.84
CA LEU A 614 -24.93 6.37 15.21
C LEU A 614 -24.10 7.20 16.19
N ASP A 615 -22.78 7.16 16.08
CA ASP A 615 -21.85 7.87 16.96
C ASP A 615 -22.09 9.39 16.98
N ILE A 616 -22.73 9.97 15.96
CA ILE A 616 -23.06 11.41 15.92
C ILE A 616 -23.87 11.86 17.16
N PHE A 617 -24.73 10.99 17.72
CA PHE A 617 -25.54 11.31 18.91
C PHE A 617 -25.45 10.29 20.05
N TRP A 618 -24.99 9.07 19.78
CA TRP A 618 -24.92 7.99 20.76
C TRP A 618 -23.48 7.72 21.20
N GLY A 619 -23.31 7.20 22.42
CA GLY A 619 -22.04 6.64 22.86
C GLY A 619 -21.92 5.20 22.39
N VAL A 620 -21.34 4.96 21.21
CA VAL A 620 -21.26 3.63 20.60
C VAL A 620 -19.88 3.01 20.84
N GLY A 621 -19.85 1.74 21.19
CA GLY A 621 -18.64 0.92 21.18
C GLY A 621 -18.89 -0.37 20.41
N ARG A 622 -17.82 -1.05 19.99
CA ARG A 622 -17.92 -2.33 19.26
C ARG A 622 -17.04 -3.41 19.88
N VAL A 623 -17.56 -4.63 19.99
CA VAL A 623 -16.78 -5.84 20.23
C VAL A 623 -16.89 -6.81 19.06
N CYS A 624 -15.74 -7.21 18.52
CA CYS A 624 -15.66 -8.15 17.41
C CYS A 624 -14.42 -9.04 17.59
N PHE A 625 -14.61 -10.32 17.88
CA PHE A 625 -13.51 -11.27 18.05
C PHE A 625 -13.60 -12.33 16.94
N THR A 626 -12.62 -12.31 16.02
CA THR A 626 -12.66 -13.15 14.82
C THR A 626 -11.33 -13.82 14.52
N ASP A 627 -11.38 -15.04 13.99
CA ASP A 627 -10.21 -15.73 13.43
C ASP A 627 -9.71 -15.09 12.11
N GLU A 628 -8.68 -15.68 11.53
CA GLU A 628 -8.07 -15.22 10.26
C GLU A 628 -9.03 -15.27 9.06
N ARG A 629 -10.12 -16.05 9.17
CA ARG A 629 -11.18 -16.17 8.16
C ARG A 629 -12.35 -15.23 8.46
N GLY A 630 -12.24 -14.40 9.49
CA GLY A 630 -13.28 -13.48 9.92
C GLY A 630 -14.45 -14.14 10.67
N GLN A 631 -14.35 -15.42 11.06
CA GLN A 631 -15.40 -16.13 11.79
C GLN A 631 -15.37 -15.78 13.27
N HIS A 632 -16.55 -15.67 13.89
CA HIS A 632 -16.67 -15.35 15.32
C HIS A 632 -16.00 -16.39 16.22
N ARG A 633 -15.22 -15.92 17.20
CA ARG A 633 -14.70 -16.73 18.31
C ARG A 633 -15.54 -16.49 19.58
N TYR A 634 -16.68 -17.16 19.72
CA TYR A 634 -17.62 -16.91 20.83
C TYR A 634 -17.01 -17.02 22.24
N ALA A 635 -16.01 -17.89 22.44
CA ALA A 635 -15.31 -18.00 23.72
C ALA A 635 -14.59 -16.70 24.12
N ASP A 636 -14.10 -15.93 23.14
CA ASP A 636 -13.43 -14.65 23.37
C ASP A 636 -14.42 -13.57 23.83
N TYR A 637 -15.64 -13.56 23.28
CA TYR A 637 -16.72 -12.68 23.75
C TYR A 637 -17.06 -12.95 25.22
N ALA A 638 -17.17 -14.23 25.60
CA ALA A 638 -17.42 -14.63 26.98
C ALA A 638 -16.26 -14.25 27.92
N ALA A 639 -15.02 -14.46 27.48
CA ALA A 639 -13.84 -14.07 28.24
C ALA A 639 -13.76 -12.55 28.45
N TYR A 640 -14.06 -11.76 27.41
CA TYR A 640 -14.13 -10.31 27.49
C TYR A 640 -15.22 -9.85 28.48
N ALA A 641 -16.45 -10.35 28.32
CA ALA A 641 -17.57 -9.98 29.18
C ALA A 641 -17.29 -10.32 30.65
N GLN A 642 -16.80 -11.53 30.93
CA GLN A 642 -16.49 -11.95 32.29
C GLN A 642 -15.39 -11.08 32.91
N ARG A 643 -14.30 -10.81 32.18
CA ARG A 643 -13.19 -9.97 32.68
C ARG A 643 -13.64 -8.56 33.00
N LEU A 644 -14.43 -7.93 32.12
CA LEU A 644 -14.93 -6.57 32.37
C LEU A 644 -15.84 -6.52 33.61
N VAL A 645 -16.75 -7.50 33.75
CA VAL A 645 -17.66 -7.58 34.90
C VAL A 645 -16.89 -7.84 36.19
N ASP A 646 -15.90 -8.75 36.16
CA ASP A 646 -15.05 -9.03 37.31
C ASP A 646 -14.26 -7.79 37.73
N TYR A 647 -13.71 -7.05 36.76
CA TYR A 647 -13.01 -5.79 37.01
C TYR A 647 -13.93 -4.76 37.70
N GLU A 648 -15.12 -4.53 37.17
CA GLU A 648 -16.05 -3.53 37.73
C GLU A 648 -16.63 -3.90 39.09
N ARG A 649 -16.61 -5.21 39.44
CA ARG A 649 -17.04 -5.70 40.76
C ARG A 649 -15.93 -5.70 41.81
N ARG A 650 -14.66 -5.51 41.42
CA ARG A 650 -13.54 -5.49 42.36
C ARG A 650 -13.62 -4.30 43.31
N LYS A 651 -13.11 -4.51 44.52
CA LYS A 651 -12.92 -3.40 45.47
C LYS A 651 -11.76 -2.54 45.00
N ALA A 652 -11.81 -1.24 45.29
CA ALA A 652 -10.77 -0.28 44.87
C ALA A 652 -9.33 -0.72 45.22
N GLY A 653 -9.12 -1.34 46.39
CA GLY A 653 -7.79 -1.84 46.82
C GLY A 653 -7.30 -3.11 46.11
N GLU A 654 -8.15 -3.78 45.33
CA GLU A 654 -7.82 -4.97 44.54
C GLU A 654 -7.47 -4.61 43.08
N ILE A 655 -7.70 -3.37 42.67
CA ILE A 655 -7.38 -2.87 41.32
C ILE A 655 -5.87 -2.66 41.21
N ARG A 656 -5.28 -3.30 40.20
CA ARG A 656 -3.84 -3.32 39.92
C ARG A 656 -3.52 -2.47 38.69
N LEU A 657 -3.91 -1.18 38.74
CA LEU A 657 -3.73 -0.21 37.66
C LEU A 657 -2.80 0.91 38.13
N ARG A 658 -1.79 1.27 37.34
CA ARG A 658 -0.93 2.41 37.66
C ARG A 658 -1.66 3.70 37.28
N ARG A 659 -1.72 4.69 38.19
CA ARG A 659 -2.13 6.06 37.87
C ARG A 659 -1.04 6.75 37.04
N GLU A 660 -0.86 6.26 35.83
CA GLU A 660 0.16 6.67 34.88
C GLU A 660 -0.46 6.74 33.49
N ILE A 661 -0.07 7.75 32.74
CA ILE A 661 -0.33 7.87 31.31
C ILE A 661 0.99 7.71 30.57
N VAL A 662 1.04 6.74 29.66
CA VAL A 662 2.18 6.51 28.77
C VAL A 662 1.88 7.19 27.43
N TYR A 663 2.75 8.11 27.02
CA TYR A 663 2.76 8.72 25.71
C TYR A 663 3.88 8.09 24.90
N PHE A 664 3.53 7.36 23.84
CA PHE A 664 4.44 6.64 22.97
C PHE A 664 4.40 7.25 21.57
N GLY A 665 5.52 7.77 21.07
CA GLY A 665 5.58 8.44 19.78
C GLY A 665 6.87 8.16 19.02
N THR A 666 6.77 7.54 17.85
CA THR A 666 7.93 7.36 16.97
C THR A 666 8.26 8.64 16.22
N ARG A 667 9.52 8.80 15.82
CA ARG A 667 10.01 9.83 14.89
C ARG A 667 11.09 9.21 14.02
N HIS A 668 10.70 8.65 12.88
CA HIS A 668 11.65 8.00 11.97
C HIS A 668 12.40 9.04 11.15
N ASP A 669 13.63 8.71 10.76
CA ASP A 669 14.42 9.58 9.91
C ASP A 669 13.73 9.71 8.54
N LEU A 670 13.61 10.95 8.06
CA LEU A 670 13.05 11.29 6.74
C LEU A 670 11.60 10.86 6.51
N ASP A 671 10.85 10.71 7.60
CA ASP A 671 9.42 10.49 7.57
C ASP A 671 8.66 11.68 8.18
N LYS A 672 8.00 12.44 7.30
CA LYS A 672 7.24 13.64 7.68
C LYS A 672 6.03 13.31 8.55
N SER A 673 5.46 12.10 8.44
CA SER A 673 4.26 11.74 9.18
C SER A 673 4.56 11.63 10.68
N THR A 674 5.55 10.83 11.04
CA THR A 674 5.99 10.60 12.42
C THR A 674 6.73 11.81 12.98
N GLU A 675 7.44 12.59 12.15
CA GLU A 675 7.95 13.90 12.59
C GLU A 675 6.82 14.82 13.07
N ARG A 676 5.76 15.00 12.27
CA ARG A 676 4.62 15.85 12.64
C ARG A 676 3.88 15.29 13.85
N SER A 677 3.61 13.99 13.90
CA SER A 677 2.96 13.39 15.07
C SER A 677 3.80 13.51 16.35
N ALA A 678 5.12 13.37 16.27
CA ALA A 678 6.00 13.58 17.41
C ALA A 678 6.00 15.05 17.88
N ALA A 679 6.18 16.00 16.96
CA ALA A 679 6.36 17.42 17.28
C ALA A 679 5.04 18.17 17.56
N GLU A 680 3.98 17.85 16.83
CA GLU A 680 2.72 18.61 16.84
C GLU A 680 1.59 17.92 17.62
N LEU A 681 1.75 16.64 18.00
CA LEU A 681 0.74 15.88 18.77
C LEU A 681 1.27 15.33 20.09
N VAL A 682 2.28 14.46 20.06
CA VAL A 682 2.78 13.77 21.28
C VAL A 682 3.45 14.74 22.24
N THR A 683 4.36 15.60 21.73
CA THR A 683 5.06 16.57 22.55
C THR A 683 4.10 17.56 23.22
N PRO A 684 3.16 18.22 22.50
CA PRO A 684 2.22 19.15 23.13
C PRO A 684 1.27 18.46 24.12
N LEU A 685 0.83 17.22 23.87
CA LEU A 685 0.02 16.46 24.83
C LEU A 685 0.79 16.14 26.12
N ALA A 686 2.06 15.76 25.98
CA ALA A 686 2.93 15.50 27.12
C ALA A 686 3.22 16.78 27.93
N GLU A 687 3.35 17.95 27.29
CA GLU A 687 3.48 19.24 27.96
C GLU A 687 2.17 19.69 28.61
N TRP A 688 1.03 19.48 27.94
CA TRP A 688 -0.28 19.76 28.50
C TRP A 688 -0.53 18.94 29.76
N HIS A 689 -0.14 17.67 29.79
CA HIS A 689 -0.30 16.79 30.95
C HIS A 689 0.16 17.48 32.25
N ASP A 690 1.34 18.10 32.24
CA ASP A 690 1.99 18.70 33.43
C ASP A 690 1.21 19.89 34.02
N ARG A 691 0.38 20.55 33.21
CA ARG A 691 -0.48 21.68 33.60
C ARG A 691 -1.98 21.36 33.54
N GLY A 692 -2.32 20.17 33.04
CA GLY A 692 -3.64 19.79 32.59
C GLY A 692 -4.48 19.11 33.67
N LEU A 693 -5.56 18.47 33.23
CA LEU A 693 -6.39 17.63 34.11
C LEU A 693 -5.67 16.38 34.63
N PRO A 694 -4.85 15.65 33.83
CA PRO A 694 -4.16 14.45 34.30
C PRO A 694 -3.31 14.68 35.56
N GLN A 695 -2.44 15.69 35.55
CA GLN A 695 -1.61 16.03 36.71
C GLN A 695 -2.47 16.46 37.91
N ARG A 696 -3.53 17.25 37.68
CA ARG A 696 -4.47 17.66 38.74
C ARG A 696 -5.23 16.48 39.37
N GLN A 697 -5.47 15.42 38.59
CA GLN A 697 -6.06 14.16 39.04
C GLN A 697 -5.01 13.16 39.56
N GLY A 698 -3.75 13.58 39.71
CA GLY A 698 -2.67 12.77 40.30
C GLY A 698 -2.19 11.62 39.41
N TYR A 699 -2.37 11.71 38.09
CA TYR A 699 -1.75 10.79 37.15
C TYR A 699 -0.30 11.22 36.90
N SER A 700 0.61 10.25 36.90
CA SER A 700 1.99 10.43 36.46
C SER A 700 2.11 10.32 34.95
N LYS A 701 3.19 10.86 34.38
CA LYS A 701 3.49 10.81 32.95
C LYS A 701 4.74 9.96 32.70
N ARG A 702 4.67 9.13 31.65
CA ARG A 702 5.83 8.53 31.01
C ARG A 702 5.84 8.90 29.54
N LEU A 703 6.91 9.53 29.08
CA LEU A 703 7.10 9.90 27.68
C LEU A 703 8.16 8.98 27.07
N LEU A 704 7.77 8.23 26.05
CA LEU A 704 8.62 7.40 25.21
C LEU A 704 8.56 7.97 23.80
N LEU A 705 9.48 8.87 23.47
CA LEU A 705 9.46 9.66 22.23
C LEU A 705 10.75 9.42 21.43
N ALA A 706 10.63 9.35 20.11
CA ALA A 706 11.76 9.15 19.19
C ALA A 706 12.61 7.95 19.65
N ASN A 707 13.89 8.15 19.96
CA ASN A 707 14.83 7.09 20.39
C ASN A 707 14.34 6.24 21.57
N ASP A 708 13.44 6.76 22.41
CA ASP A 708 12.87 6.02 23.54
C ASP A 708 11.62 5.19 23.15
N ALA A 709 11.02 5.45 21.99
CA ALA A 709 9.83 4.77 21.47
C ALA A 709 10.17 3.41 20.81
N THR A 710 11.06 2.64 21.44
CA THR A 710 11.43 1.30 21.00
C THR A 710 10.36 0.28 21.41
N ARG A 711 10.30 -0.84 20.69
CA ARG A 711 9.47 -1.99 21.01
C ARG A 711 9.74 -2.51 22.41
N SER A 712 11.02 -2.60 22.82
CA SER A 712 11.40 -3.04 24.16
C SER A 712 10.81 -2.13 25.24
N ASN A 713 10.89 -0.82 25.07
CA ASN A 713 10.34 0.14 26.02
C ASN A 713 8.79 0.12 26.03
N PHE A 714 8.16 -0.10 24.88
CA PHE A 714 6.71 -0.30 24.78
C PHE A 714 6.26 -1.53 25.57
N GLU A 715 6.91 -2.67 25.35
CA GLU A 715 6.64 -3.92 26.07
C GLU A 715 6.86 -3.78 27.58
N GLN A 716 7.94 -3.10 27.99
CA GLN A 716 8.23 -2.83 29.39
C GLN A 716 7.14 -1.95 30.02
N ALA A 717 6.70 -0.90 29.33
CA ALA A 717 5.64 -0.02 29.82
C ALA A 717 4.33 -0.77 30.07
N LEU A 718 3.97 -1.74 29.22
CA LEU A 718 2.79 -2.58 29.41
C LEU A 718 2.93 -3.58 30.57
N ARG A 719 4.13 -4.11 30.81
CA ARG A 719 4.37 -5.24 31.73
C ARG A 719 4.84 -4.85 33.11
N GLU A 720 5.30 -3.63 33.34
CA GLU A 720 6.00 -3.27 34.57
C GLU A 720 5.17 -3.54 35.84
N GLY A 721 5.70 -4.42 36.69
CA GLY A 721 5.03 -4.91 37.91
C GLY A 721 3.76 -5.73 37.68
N ASN A 722 3.48 -6.15 36.44
CA ASN A 722 2.20 -6.69 35.98
C ASN A 722 1.02 -5.77 36.33
N GLN A 723 1.26 -4.46 36.33
CA GLN A 723 0.27 -3.42 36.52
C GLN A 723 0.30 -2.52 35.28
N PRO A 724 -0.71 -2.57 34.40
CA PRO A 724 -0.72 -1.71 33.22
C PRO A 724 -0.86 -0.22 33.61
N PRO A 725 -0.46 0.71 32.72
CA PRO A 725 -0.82 2.12 32.87
C PRO A 725 -2.34 2.30 32.74
N ALA A 726 -2.87 3.38 33.31
CA ALA A 726 -4.28 3.71 33.17
C ALA A 726 -4.64 4.07 31.73
N ILE A 727 -3.77 4.84 31.07
CA ILE A 727 -3.93 5.24 29.67
C ILE A 727 -2.64 4.98 28.91
N LEU A 728 -2.75 4.34 27.76
CA LEU A 728 -1.71 4.30 26.73
C LEU A 728 -2.16 5.15 25.54
N PHE A 729 -1.38 6.19 25.23
CA PHE A 729 -1.53 6.98 24.00
C PHE A 729 -0.37 6.68 23.07
N SER A 730 -0.65 6.19 21.86
CA SER A 730 0.37 5.85 20.86
C SER A 730 0.16 6.68 19.59
N ALA A 731 1.22 7.29 19.06
CA ALA A 731 1.23 7.90 17.73
C ALA A 731 2.42 7.37 16.92
N THR A 732 2.12 6.47 15.98
CA THR A 732 3.11 5.76 15.16
C THR A 732 2.59 5.57 13.75
N HIS A 733 3.42 5.00 12.85
CA HIS A 733 2.82 4.34 11.70
C HIS A 733 2.05 3.10 12.12
N GLY A 734 0.92 2.88 11.45
CA GLY A 734 0.27 1.59 11.38
C GLY A 734 0.77 0.81 10.16
N LEU A 735 1.09 -0.47 10.38
CA LEU A 735 1.53 -1.38 9.32
C LEU A 735 0.38 -1.64 8.34
N GLY A 736 0.61 -1.40 7.05
CA GLY A 736 -0.29 -1.80 5.98
C GLY A 736 0.32 -2.85 5.09
N LEU A 737 -0.46 -3.88 4.77
CA LEU A 737 -0.03 -4.98 3.91
C LEU A 737 -0.89 -5.03 2.63
N PRO A 738 -0.35 -5.57 1.53
CA PRO A 738 -1.10 -5.78 0.29
C PRO A 738 -2.35 -6.65 0.48
N ALA A 739 -3.42 -6.38 -0.26
CA ALA A 739 -4.68 -7.14 -0.18
C ALA A 739 -4.54 -8.67 -0.40
N ASN A 740 -3.50 -9.09 -1.12
CA ASN A 740 -3.17 -10.49 -1.41
C ASN A 740 -2.13 -11.10 -0.45
N ASP A 741 -1.67 -10.34 0.55
CA ASP A 741 -0.68 -10.81 1.52
C ASP A 741 -1.33 -11.74 2.55
N ARG A 742 -0.71 -12.90 2.77
CA ARG A 742 -1.21 -13.90 3.73
C ARG A 742 -1.13 -13.41 5.18
N GLU A 743 -0.26 -12.45 5.46
CA GLU A 743 -0.06 -11.88 6.78
C GLU A 743 -0.94 -10.64 7.04
N LEU A 744 -1.80 -10.25 6.09
CA LEU A 744 -2.65 -9.06 6.21
C LEU A 744 -3.56 -9.12 7.45
N ILE A 745 -4.37 -10.16 7.60
CA ILE A 745 -5.32 -10.25 8.72
C ILE A 745 -4.63 -10.25 10.11
N PRO A 746 -3.52 -10.99 10.34
CA PRO A 746 -2.85 -10.97 11.63
C PRO A 746 -2.12 -9.66 11.96
N TYR A 747 -1.60 -8.93 10.96
CA TYR A 747 -0.69 -7.79 11.20
C TYR A 747 -1.14 -6.42 10.69
N GLN A 748 -2.23 -6.31 9.93
CA GLN A 748 -2.76 -5.01 9.52
C GLN A 748 -3.06 -4.14 10.75
N GLY A 749 -2.49 -2.93 10.78
CA GLY A 749 -2.62 -2.00 11.89
C GLY A 749 -1.66 -2.24 13.06
N ALA A 750 -0.68 -3.14 12.93
CA ALA A 750 0.42 -3.27 13.90
C ALA A 750 1.19 -1.95 14.04
N LEU A 751 1.72 -1.68 15.24
CA LEU A 751 2.38 -0.41 15.53
C LEU A 751 3.85 -0.51 15.13
N VAL A 752 4.29 0.30 14.16
CA VAL A 752 5.71 0.40 13.82
C VAL A 752 6.42 1.19 14.93
N THR A 753 7.51 0.63 15.43
CA THR A 753 8.27 1.17 16.57
C THR A 753 9.58 1.78 16.09
N GLN A 754 10.24 2.59 16.94
CA GLN A 754 11.47 3.31 16.57
C GLN A 754 12.62 2.39 16.13
N ASP A 755 12.54 1.08 16.41
CA ASP A 755 13.49 0.08 15.92
C ASP A 755 13.58 0.06 14.38
N TRP A 756 12.55 0.53 13.67
CA TRP A 756 12.71 0.88 12.25
C TRP A 756 13.39 2.24 12.08
N THR A 757 14.48 2.29 11.32
CA THR A 757 15.26 3.52 11.13
C THR A 757 14.59 4.55 10.21
N GLY A 758 13.48 4.21 9.55
CA GLY A 758 12.87 5.04 8.49
C GLY A 758 13.40 4.72 7.08
N PHE A 759 14.28 3.72 6.96
CA PHE A 759 14.90 3.31 5.70
C PHE A 759 14.62 1.84 5.38
N GLY A 760 14.45 1.55 4.09
CA GLY A 760 14.24 0.19 3.59
C GLY A 760 12.96 -0.50 4.06
N GLY A 761 12.81 -1.76 3.65
CA GLY A 761 11.68 -2.61 4.05
C GLY A 761 11.63 -2.85 5.55
N ILE A 762 10.41 -3.04 6.07
CA ILE A 762 10.18 -3.23 7.50
C ILE A 762 10.27 -4.72 7.84
N LYS A 763 11.04 -5.03 8.88
CA LYS A 763 11.20 -6.40 9.39
C LYS A 763 10.29 -6.64 10.58
N ARG A 764 10.02 -7.91 10.88
CA ARG A 764 9.10 -8.31 11.96
C ARG A 764 9.46 -7.71 13.31
N GLU A 765 10.74 -7.62 13.63
CA GLU A 765 11.26 -7.04 14.87
C GLU A 765 10.92 -5.56 15.04
N HIS A 766 10.65 -4.83 13.95
CA HIS A 766 10.40 -3.39 13.98
C HIS A 766 8.96 -3.00 14.35
N TRP A 767 8.02 -3.94 14.43
CA TRP A 767 6.63 -3.63 14.78
C TRP A 767 6.12 -4.45 15.97
N PHE A 768 5.10 -3.91 16.63
CA PHE A 768 4.39 -4.53 17.74
C PHE A 768 2.98 -4.93 17.29
N ALA A 769 2.66 -6.22 17.41
CA ALA A 769 1.43 -6.83 16.93
C ALA A 769 0.70 -7.65 18.02
N ALA A 770 -0.46 -8.20 17.68
CA ALA A 770 -1.34 -8.94 18.58
C ALA A 770 -0.64 -10.12 19.29
N GLU A 771 0.24 -10.82 18.57
CA GLU A 771 1.00 -11.97 19.08
C GLU A 771 2.08 -11.60 20.12
N ASP A 772 2.49 -10.34 20.17
CA ASP A 772 3.48 -9.83 21.13
C ASP A 772 2.88 -9.60 22.54
N LEU A 773 1.56 -9.77 22.67
CA LEU A 773 0.82 -9.74 23.93
C LEU A 773 0.73 -11.16 24.53
N PRO A 774 1.66 -11.56 25.44
CA PRO A 774 1.64 -12.90 26.00
C PRO A 774 0.35 -13.13 26.78
N SER A 775 -0.09 -14.39 26.86
CA SER A 775 -1.33 -14.77 27.56
C SER A 775 -1.33 -14.42 29.05
N THR A 776 -0.14 -14.29 29.66
CA THR A 776 0.07 -13.92 31.06
C THR A 776 0.00 -12.42 31.33
N LEU A 777 0.02 -11.57 30.30
CA LEU A 777 -0.03 -10.12 30.47
C LEU A 777 -1.44 -9.67 30.84
N SER A 778 -1.56 -8.92 31.93
CA SER A 778 -2.80 -8.24 32.29
C SER A 778 -2.78 -6.80 31.78
N LEU A 779 -3.79 -6.43 30.98
CA LEU A 779 -4.08 -5.05 30.59
C LEU A 779 -5.34 -4.53 31.30
N GLU A 780 -5.70 -5.18 32.40
CA GLU A 780 -6.96 -4.97 33.09
C GLU A 780 -7.11 -3.52 33.60
N GLY A 781 -8.18 -2.86 33.15
CA GLY A 781 -8.48 -1.47 33.53
C GLY A 781 -7.83 -0.40 32.65
N MET A 782 -6.95 -0.78 31.71
CA MET A 782 -6.29 0.17 30.81
C MET A 782 -7.24 0.67 29.71
N VAL A 783 -7.10 1.94 29.32
CA VAL A 783 -7.68 2.49 28.10
C VAL A 783 -6.56 2.80 27.10
N VAL A 784 -6.79 2.48 25.82
CA VAL A 784 -5.78 2.62 24.77
C VAL A 784 -6.26 3.56 23.68
N LEU A 785 -5.41 4.50 23.27
CA LEU A 785 -5.63 5.42 22.16
C LEU A 785 -4.53 5.17 21.11
N LEU A 786 -4.91 4.64 19.95
CA LEU A 786 -4.02 4.26 18.85
C LEU A 786 -4.17 5.24 17.68
N PHE A 787 -3.26 6.20 17.61
CA PHE A 787 -3.08 7.07 16.46
C PHE A 787 -2.13 6.41 15.45
N ALA A 788 -2.69 5.54 14.62
CA ALA A 788 -2.00 4.77 13.57
C ALA A 788 -3.01 4.30 12.52
N CYS A 789 -2.60 4.22 11.24
CA CYS A 789 -3.44 3.63 10.20
C CYS A 789 -3.85 2.19 10.55
N TYR A 790 -5.11 1.85 10.32
CA TYR A 790 -5.72 0.54 10.55
C TYR A 790 -5.68 0.05 12.01
N GLY A 791 -5.34 0.91 12.97
CA GLY A 791 -5.19 0.54 14.37
C GLY A 791 -6.47 -0.02 15.02
N ALA A 792 -7.65 0.29 14.47
CA ALA A 792 -8.93 -0.30 14.87
C ALA A 792 -9.49 -1.30 13.85
N GLY A 793 -9.31 -1.08 12.54
CA GLY A 793 -9.84 -1.98 11.53
C GLY A 793 -9.54 -1.59 10.09
N CYS A 794 -9.93 -2.45 9.15
CA CYS A 794 -9.69 -2.30 7.72
C CYS A 794 -10.98 -2.60 6.93
N PRO A 795 -11.44 -1.68 6.07
CA PRO A 795 -12.54 -1.96 5.14
C PRO A 795 -12.07 -2.82 3.97
N GLN A 796 -13.00 -3.56 3.34
CA GLN A 796 -12.68 -4.35 2.13
C GLN A 796 -12.27 -3.44 0.95
N GLN A 797 -12.94 -2.30 0.82
CA GLN A 797 -12.73 -1.33 -0.25
C GLN A 797 -12.19 -0.02 0.34
N ASP A 798 -11.28 0.63 -0.40
CA ASP A 798 -10.73 1.94 -0.02
C ASP A 798 -11.85 2.99 0.03
N GLU A 799 -11.96 3.74 1.12
CA GLU A 799 -13.00 4.77 1.28
C GLU A 799 -12.53 6.17 0.86
N PHE A 800 -11.23 6.36 0.63
CA PHE A 800 -10.66 7.62 0.15
C PHE A 800 -10.62 7.68 -1.38
N ILE A 801 -10.43 6.56 -2.05
CA ILE A 801 -10.16 6.52 -3.50
C ILE A 801 -11.37 5.98 -4.26
N PHE A 802 -11.95 6.83 -5.09
CA PHE A 802 -13.04 6.47 -5.98
C PHE A 802 -12.84 7.04 -7.38
N ASP A 803 -12.87 6.15 -8.37
CA ASP A 803 -12.94 6.53 -9.78
C ASP A 803 -14.35 6.20 -10.30
N PRO A 804 -15.08 7.17 -10.88
CA PRO A 804 -16.43 6.94 -11.39
C PRO A 804 -16.54 5.81 -12.43
N ASN A 805 -15.45 5.52 -13.15
CA ASN A 805 -15.38 4.51 -14.19
C ASN A 805 -14.79 3.19 -13.69
N LYS A 806 -13.87 3.23 -12.71
CA LYS A 806 -13.17 2.03 -12.19
C LYS A 806 -13.70 1.53 -10.84
N GLY A 807 -14.50 2.30 -10.12
CA GLY A 807 -14.96 1.97 -8.77
C GLY A 807 -13.90 2.21 -7.67
N ARG A 808 -14.13 1.62 -6.49
CA ARG A 808 -13.22 1.65 -5.34
C ARG A 808 -12.26 0.46 -5.38
N PRO A 809 -10.95 0.66 -5.15
CA PRO A 809 -10.00 -0.46 -5.08
C PRO A 809 -10.26 -1.38 -3.89
N LEU A 810 -9.91 -2.66 -4.05
CA LEU A 810 -9.90 -3.64 -2.97
C LEU A 810 -8.60 -3.53 -2.17
N ILE A 811 -8.72 -3.41 -0.85
CA ILE A 811 -7.58 -3.26 0.07
C ILE A 811 -7.53 -4.35 1.15
N ALA A 812 -8.57 -5.18 1.24
CA ALA A 812 -8.62 -6.36 2.09
C ALA A 812 -9.57 -7.42 1.47
N PRO A 813 -9.43 -8.71 1.83
CA PRO A 813 -10.34 -9.76 1.36
C PRO A 813 -11.78 -9.57 1.85
N PHE A 814 -11.96 -9.00 3.04
CA PHE A 814 -13.25 -8.63 3.65
C PHE A 814 -13.01 -7.50 4.66
N THR A 815 -14.06 -6.84 5.14
CA THR A 815 -13.97 -5.82 6.20
C THR A 815 -13.73 -6.49 7.55
N PHE A 816 -12.75 -6.04 8.35
CA PHE A 816 -12.43 -6.62 9.67
C PHE A 816 -11.98 -5.60 10.71
N VAL A 817 -12.08 -5.98 11.99
CA VAL A 817 -11.46 -5.29 13.14
C VAL A 817 -10.05 -5.83 13.32
N ALA A 818 -9.05 -4.96 13.52
CA ALA A 818 -7.65 -5.36 13.61
C ALA A 818 -7.38 -6.31 14.80
N GLN A 819 -6.40 -7.22 14.69
CA GLN A 819 -6.15 -8.23 15.73
C GLN A 819 -5.53 -7.67 17.02
N LEU A 820 -4.73 -6.59 16.92
CA LEU A 820 -4.10 -5.96 18.08
C LEU A 820 -5.13 -5.47 19.12
N PRO A 821 -6.13 -4.64 18.77
CA PRO A 821 -7.15 -4.22 19.73
C PRO A 821 -8.00 -5.39 20.26
N GLN A 822 -8.28 -6.41 19.45
CA GLN A 822 -8.97 -7.62 19.92
C GLN A 822 -8.20 -8.29 21.06
N GLN A 823 -6.89 -8.51 20.88
CA GLN A 823 -6.07 -9.10 21.93
C GLN A 823 -5.93 -8.20 23.15
N MET A 824 -5.86 -6.87 22.98
CA MET A 824 -5.82 -5.92 24.10
C MET A 824 -7.08 -6.03 24.98
N LEU A 825 -8.27 -6.07 24.38
CA LEU A 825 -9.54 -6.28 25.08
C LEU A 825 -9.57 -7.63 25.82
N LEU A 826 -9.06 -8.71 25.19
CA LEU A 826 -8.98 -10.03 25.83
C LEU A 826 -8.00 -10.10 27.00
N ARG A 827 -7.01 -9.20 27.06
CA ARG A 827 -6.12 -9.05 28.22
C ARG A 827 -6.69 -8.13 29.31
N GLY A 828 -7.86 -7.53 29.09
CA GLY A 828 -8.60 -6.75 30.08
C GLY A 828 -8.63 -5.24 29.85
N ALA A 829 -8.13 -4.74 28.72
CA ALA A 829 -8.32 -3.32 28.39
C ALA A 829 -9.82 -2.99 28.36
N LEU A 830 -10.20 -1.86 28.95
CA LEU A 830 -11.61 -1.41 29.02
C LEU A 830 -12.12 -0.97 27.66
N GLY A 831 -11.23 -0.37 26.86
CA GLY A 831 -11.51 0.01 25.49
C GLY A 831 -10.25 0.42 24.74
N VAL A 832 -10.31 0.27 23.43
CA VAL A 832 -9.29 0.72 22.48
C VAL A 832 -9.95 1.66 21.49
N VAL A 833 -9.46 2.89 21.43
CA VAL A 833 -9.85 3.88 20.43
C VAL A 833 -8.78 3.89 19.34
N GLY A 834 -9.16 3.76 18.09
CA GLY A 834 -8.22 3.81 16.97
C GLY A 834 -8.89 4.09 15.64
N HIS A 835 -8.10 4.11 14.56
CA HIS A 835 -8.62 4.41 13.23
C HIS A 835 -9.01 3.15 12.48
N VAL A 836 -10.16 3.21 11.82
CA VAL A 836 -10.47 2.35 10.68
C VAL A 836 -9.83 2.97 9.44
N GLU A 837 -9.13 2.16 8.65
CA GLU A 837 -8.46 2.63 7.44
C GLU A 837 -7.31 3.62 7.72
N ARG A 838 -7.23 4.78 7.05
CA ARG A 838 -6.07 5.69 7.16
C ARG A 838 -6.27 6.74 8.26
N ALA A 839 -5.20 6.99 9.03
CA ALA A 839 -5.06 8.08 10.00
C ALA A 839 -4.20 9.20 9.41
N TRP A 840 -4.62 10.46 9.51
CA TRP A 840 -4.02 11.58 8.79
C TRP A 840 -3.44 12.64 9.73
N THR A 841 -2.33 13.24 9.34
CA THR A 841 -1.66 14.30 10.14
C THR A 841 -2.44 15.62 10.21
N TYR A 842 -3.56 15.74 9.48
CA TYR A 842 -4.42 16.93 9.48
C TYR A 842 -5.50 16.92 10.57
N GLY A 843 -5.65 15.83 11.32
CA GLY A 843 -6.56 15.76 12.48
C GLY A 843 -6.16 16.71 13.62
N PHE A 844 -4.88 17.11 13.70
CA PHE A 844 -4.32 17.98 14.73
C PHE A 844 -3.51 19.15 14.17
N SER A 845 -3.51 19.40 12.85
CA SER A 845 -2.69 20.44 12.22
C SER A 845 -3.34 21.01 10.97
N MET A 846 -3.58 22.32 10.98
CA MET A 846 -4.14 23.11 9.85
C MET A 846 -3.16 24.25 9.57
N ASP A 847 -2.83 24.50 8.30
CA ASP A 847 -1.85 25.52 7.92
C ASP A 847 -2.19 26.90 8.53
N GLY A 848 -1.22 27.50 9.21
CA GLY A 848 -1.35 28.82 9.86
C GLY A 848 -1.85 28.81 11.31
N ALA A 849 -2.31 27.67 11.83
CA ALA A 849 -2.65 27.49 13.25
C ALA A 849 -1.58 26.65 13.97
N ARG A 850 -1.28 26.96 15.25
CA ARG A 850 -0.50 26.06 16.12
C ARG A 850 -1.24 24.72 16.23
N GLY A 851 -0.51 23.60 16.31
CA GLY A 851 -1.07 22.25 16.45
C GLY A 851 -2.22 22.19 17.44
N GLN A 852 -3.33 21.58 17.04
CA GLN A 852 -4.59 21.53 17.78
C GLN A 852 -4.75 20.16 18.46
N THR A 853 -4.21 20.04 19.67
CA THR A 853 -4.32 18.84 20.52
C THR A 853 -5.59 18.79 21.37
N GLN A 854 -6.44 19.81 21.31
CA GLN A 854 -7.57 20.00 22.24
C GLN A 854 -8.55 18.84 22.23
N SER A 855 -8.75 18.18 21.08
CA SER A 855 -9.61 17.00 20.95
C SER A 855 -9.14 15.85 21.84
N PHE A 856 -7.84 15.52 21.75
CA PHE A 856 -7.23 14.49 22.57
C PHE A 856 -7.10 14.90 24.04
N GLU A 857 -6.80 16.18 24.31
CA GLU A 857 -6.79 16.72 25.67
C GLU A 857 -8.15 16.55 26.37
N ASP A 858 -9.26 16.80 25.66
CA ASP A 858 -10.62 16.65 26.20
C ASP A 858 -10.95 15.18 26.47
N VAL A 859 -10.68 14.29 25.49
CA VAL A 859 -10.89 12.84 25.66
C VAL A 859 -10.10 12.31 26.85
N ILE A 860 -8.78 12.57 26.90
CA ILE A 860 -7.93 12.15 28.03
C ILE A 860 -8.43 12.79 29.33
N GLY A 861 -8.78 14.07 29.31
CA GLY A 861 -9.31 14.82 30.46
C GLY A 861 -10.58 14.21 31.05
N ARG A 862 -11.51 13.77 30.20
CA ARG A 862 -12.75 13.07 30.61
C ARG A 862 -12.47 11.69 31.17
N LEU A 863 -11.58 10.93 30.52
CA LEU A 863 -11.17 9.61 30.99
C LEU A 863 -10.58 9.69 32.41
N VAL A 864 -9.62 10.58 32.64
CA VAL A 864 -9.00 10.75 33.98
C VAL A 864 -9.96 11.34 35.01
N ALA A 865 -11.05 11.98 34.58
CA ALA A 865 -12.15 12.42 35.42
C ALA A 865 -13.21 11.31 35.70
N GLY A 866 -12.97 10.09 35.19
CA GLY A 866 -13.83 8.92 35.44
C GLY A 866 -15.13 8.92 34.63
N LYS A 867 -15.17 9.69 33.54
CA LYS A 867 -16.27 9.62 32.56
C LYS A 867 -16.24 8.28 31.84
N ARG A 868 -17.40 7.84 31.37
CA ARG A 868 -17.52 6.61 30.57
C ARG A 868 -16.87 6.76 29.20
N LEU A 869 -16.44 5.64 28.63
CA LEU A 869 -15.69 5.66 27.37
C LEU A 869 -16.49 6.32 26.24
N GLY A 870 -17.76 5.95 26.08
CA GLY A 870 -18.62 6.51 25.02
C GLY A 870 -18.85 8.02 25.16
N SER A 871 -19.07 8.53 26.37
CA SER A 871 -19.23 9.96 26.62
C SER A 871 -17.90 10.73 26.56
N ALA A 872 -16.77 10.05 26.84
CA ALA A 872 -15.44 10.61 26.72
C ALA A 872 -15.01 10.78 25.26
N THR A 873 -15.36 9.83 24.37
CA THR A 873 -15.00 9.87 22.95
C THR A 873 -15.95 10.72 22.10
N ASP A 874 -17.08 11.15 22.65
CA ASP A 874 -18.11 11.95 21.95
C ASP A 874 -17.59 13.29 21.38
N GLN A 875 -16.45 13.77 21.87
CA GLN A 875 -15.77 14.94 21.30
C GLN A 875 -15.30 14.69 19.85
N PHE A 876 -14.89 13.47 19.50
CA PHE A 876 -14.52 13.13 18.12
C PHE A 876 -15.73 13.25 17.19
N ASN A 877 -16.92 12.90 17.68
CA ASN A 877 -18.18 12.95 16.92
C ASN A 877 -18.61 14.41 16.65
N ILE A 878 -18.37 15.31 17.60
CA ILE A 878 -18.59 16.76 17.41
C ILE A 878 -17.66 17.31 16.33
N ILE A 879 -16.37 16.93 16.38
CA ILE A 879 -15.38 17.38 15.40
C ILE A 879 -15.73 16.85 14.01
N GLN A 880 -16.13 15.57 13.91
CA GLN A 880 -16.62 15.00 12.65
C GLN A 880 -17.78 15.83 12.10
N ALA A 881 -18.80 16.13 12.92
CA ALA A 881 -19.95 16.90 12.47
C ALA A 881 -19.59 18.31 11.98
N ALA A 882 -18.73 19.02 12.74
CA ALA A 882 -18.26 20.35 12.36
C ALA A 882 -17.46 20.32 11.04
N ARG A 883 -16.52 19.36 10.89
CA ARG A 883 -15.70 19.22 9.67
C ARG A 883 -16.53 18.81 8.46
N SER A 884 -17.51 17.93 8.64
CA SER A 884 -18.47 17.59 7.58
C SER A 884 -19.29 18.79 7.11
N LEU A 885 -19.74 19.65 8.03
CA LEU A 885 -20.50 20.84 7.67
C LEU A 885 -19.64 21.84 6.88
N THR A 886 -18.43 22.14 7.37
CA THR A 886 -17.50 23.03 6.64
C THR A 886 -17.16 22.51 5.24
N LEU A 887 -16.93 21.20 5.10
CA LEU A 887 -16.68 20.60 3.79
C LEU A 887 -17.92 20.70 2.88
N ALA A 888 -19.12 20.44 3.41
CA ALA A 888 -20.35 20.52 2.63
C ALA A 888 -20.64 21.95 2.15
N GLU A 889 -20.44 22.96 3.01
CA GLU A 889 -20.55 24.38 2.64
C GLU A 889 -19.56 24.76 1.53
N GLU A 890 -18.33 24.27 1.62
CA GLU A 890 -17.31 24.54 0.61
C GLU A 890 -17.64 23.88 -0.74
N LEU A 891 -18.08 22.62 -0.72
CA LEU A 891 -18.56 21.91 -1.92
C LEU A 891 -19.77 22.59 -2.54
N GLU A 892 -20.70 23.10 -1.72
CA GLU A 892 -21.85 23.87 -2.20
C GLU A 892 -21.42 25.19 -2.85
N ASN A 893 -20.48 25.93 -2.23
CA ASN A 893 -19.93 27.15 -2.83
C ASN A 893 -19.25 26.87 -4.18
N ILE A 894 -18.51 25.78 -4.30
CA ILE A 894 -17.88 25.34 -5.56
C ILE A 894 -18.95 25.06 -6.61
N LYS A 895 -20.02 24.35 -6.24
CA LYS A 895 -21.18 24.09 -7.11
C LYS A 895 -21.86 25.36 -7.62
N PHE A 896 -21.84 26.44 -6.82
CA PHE A 896 -22.37 27.76 -7.18
C PHE A 896 -21.33 28.74 -7.74
N GLY A 897 -20.15 28.27 -8.14
CA GLY A 897 -19.18 29.02 -8.94
C GLY A 897 -17.94 29.52 -8.21
N LYS A 898 -17.75 29.18 -6.91
CA LYS A 898 -16.45 29.36 -6.24
C LYS A 898 -15.41 28.48 -6.94
N GLN A 899 -14.24 29.03 -7.23
CA GLN A 899 -13.14 28.22 -7.75
C GLN A 899 -12.54 27.39 -6.61
N PRO A 900 -12.41 26.06 -6.76
CA PRO A 900 -11.85 25.22 -5.71
C PRO A 900 -10.37 25.56 -5.49
N GLU A 901 -9.99 25.81 -4.24
CA GLU A 901 -8.59 25.91 -3.83
C GLU A 901 -8.13 24.50 -3.41
N PRO A 902 -7.20 23.85 -4.16
CA PRO A 902 -6.89 22.44 -3.93
C PRO A 902 -6.43 22.08 -2.52
N ARG A 903 -5.64 22.95 -1.89
CA ARG A 903 -5.05 22.67 -0.57
C ARG A 903 -6.08 22.79 0.54
N GLU A 904 -6.94 23.81 0.49
CA GLU A 904 -8.06 24.03 1.40
C GLU A 904 -9.03 22.84 1.33
N LEU A 905 -9.49 22.49 0.13
CA LEU A 905 -10.51 21.46 -0.04
C LEU A 905 -10.00 20.07 0.34
N SER A 906 -8.78 19.72 -0.07
CA SER A 906 -8.15 18.45 0.31
C SER A 906 -7.94 18.33 1.81
N THR A 907 -7.52 19.41 2.48
CA THR A 907 -7.36 19.46 3.94
C THR A 907 -8.67 19.23 4.67
N LEU A 908 -9.75 19.93 4.26
CA LEU A 908 -11.09 19.76 4.84
C LEU A 908 -11.61 18.33 4.68
N TRP A 909 -11.45 17.76 3.49
CA TRP A 909 -11.87 16.40 3.19
C TRP A 909 -11.16 15.36 4.05
N MET A 910 -9.84 15.49 4.20
CA MET A 910 -9.06 14.58 5.04
C MET A 910 -9.36 14.74 6.52
N ALA A 911 -9.45 15.98 7.03
CA ALA A 911 -9.79 16.22 8.43
C ALA A 911 -11.17 15.66 8.79
N ARG A 912 -12.14 15.74 7.86
CA ARG A 912 -13.45 15.11 8.00
C ARG A 912 -13.36 13.60 8.08
N ASN A 913 -12.63 12.98 7.16
CA ASN A 913 -12.52 11.51 7.09
C ASN A 913 -11.73 10.95 8.28
N ASP A 914 -10.67 11.65 8.71
CA ASP A 914 -9.90 11.30 9.91
C ASP A 914 -10.79 11.31 11.16
N ALA A 915 -11.56 12.38 11.36
CA ALA A 915 -12.49 12.50 12.48
C ALA A 915 -13.58 11.41 12.48
N ARG A 916 -14.13 11.07 11.30
CA ARG A 916 -15.12 9.99 11.13
C ARG A 916 -14.57 8.61 11.47
N ASN A 917 -13.31 8.37 11.15
CA ASN A 917 -12.73 7.03 11.18
C ASN A 917 -12.23 6.60 12.58
N TYR A 918 -12.30 7.48 13.59
CA TYR A 918 -12.10 7.06 14.98
C TYR A 918 -13.22 6.13 15.43
N MET A 919 -12.84 5.04 16.08
CA MET A 919 -13.79 4.07 16.58
C MET A 919 -13.42 3.56 17.96
N LEU A 920 -14.40 3.53 18.85
CA LEU A 920 -14.29 2.89 20.16
C LEU A 920 -14.57 1.38 20.03
N LEU A 921 -13.56 0.59 20.34
CA LEU A 921 -13.67 -0.86 20.51
C LEU A 921 -13.74 -1.18 22.01
N GLY A 922 -14.75 -1.91 22.45
CA GLY A 922 -15.06 -2.16 23.86
C GLY A 922 -16.45 -1.66 24.25
N ASP A 923 -16.78 -1.80 25.53
CA ASP A 923 -18.08 -1.39 26.08
C ASP A 923 -18.08 0.12 26.34
N PRO A 924 -18.95 0.91 25.67
CA PRO A 924 -18.96 2.35 25.82
C PRO A 924 -19.38 2.81 27.24
N ALA A 925 -19.99 1.94 28.04
CA ALA A 925 -20.35 2.23 29.42
C ALA A 925 -19.24 1.93 30.45
N ALA A 926 -18.12 1.34 30.03
CA ALA A 926 -16.96 1.15 30.89
C ALA A 926 -16.32 2.50 31.27
N ARG A 927 -15.53 2.55 32.35
CA ARG A 927 -14.79 3.75 32.78
C ARG A 927 -13.55 3.40 33.59
N LEU A 928 -12.57 4.31 33.60
CA LEU A 928 -11.40 4.19 34.47
C LEU A 928 -11.81 4.17 35.94
N ALA A 929 -11.11 3.37 36.73
CA ALA A 929 -11.24 3.41 38.19
C ALA A 929 -10.53 4.65 38.73
N LEU A 930 -11.24 5.44 39.55
CA LEU A 930 -10.75 6.70 40.11
C LEU A 930 -9.96 6.53 41.41
#